data_AF-A0A819T461-F1
#
_entry.id   AF-A0A819T461-F1
#
_cell.length_a   1.000
_cell.length_b   1.000
_cell.length_c   1.000
_cell.angle_alpha   90.00
_cell.angle_beta   90.00
_cell.angle_gamma   90.00
#
_symmetry.space_group_name_H-M   'P 1'
#
loop_
_entity.id
_entity.type
_entity.pdbx_description
1 polymer ?
#
loop_
_entity_poly.entity_id
_entity_poly.type
_entity_poly.pdbx_seq_one_letter_code
_entity_poly.pdbx_strand_id
1 'polypeptide(L)'
;GRPFLYVDDQIDLHALYHFMINEWKLETPNIVVPIYSSTASHKSFKNGKMVEALKKGIRNVVNASKIWFITNGFDVGMPQLIGSAFRDEISLRRANEALKKKLDREQKTSTLIGIVCEDEIKNFVDLRSSKGNLKKELKIPRSKYGQLSLNSDHTHFIILRKSQIDFSSANISETKLTTTDTNDKSLEKITAAAQRVTNKFRNRFEAFLHQEAPQKQATTLTELQLTTTDTLPAASNKADSSNEYGFPMICILLQGTTETIELVYRKIQREVPIVVLKGTGSAADLIAFAYEEFIAKNKKISENDFFKVELTQYLLDEYSELKDNNFKRNEIRNYVMSIVKEVDKEGRKFLSFVDINSTTSSLNNFHKLILSALLQGTNTYFYSLCLLLLFFFNLGQKLVSVKKTDVTLKSDRLLKKRTDQLGANLRLTLDWNLPDLALSDIFQLDDGMTFSVTAELFDMAILEENLEAFVDLFLDRQFVLHRYLNSKKFIYLFKKAKDKDFFTITSLEGLLGLSGDDEELPEEFVESHLNEIVKRLTGIKDIFSKVEMNCNAMGIYYGDKSDNGVQKRKAIAEERALQHLVIYAVLMNRHQLAKILWKHSSEPIPLALICYMMFKNLGPYCHETYQKSLIKKRAQEFSDWAVGILDQLFHEDNVRIFVMLSEKNRNWNNMTTIQLAYHAGNKEFVAHAVCQKWVTRKFYGNITPQEVSWGLFSFPKYLKIILSAILIFPMYFWISFSPIGKASPVSEKASDVSDDVKQDAEKESKLSG
;
A
#
# COMPACT_ATOMS: atom_id res chain seq x y z
N GLY A 1 -5.45 -34.66 10.16
CA GLY A 1 -5.53 -34.59 8.69
C GLY A 1 -5.97 -33.22 8.26
N ARG A 2 -5.85 -32.90 6.97
CA ARG A 2 -6.45 -31.70 6.39
C ARG A 2 -7.96 -31.92 6.18
N PRO A 3 -8.82 -30.93 6.39
CA PRO A 3 -10.25 -31.03 6.11
C PRO A 3 -10.50 -31.29 4.62
N PHE A 4 -11.47 -32.15 4.34
CA PHE A 4 -11.95 -32.41 2.98
C PHE A 4 -13.48 -32.59 2.97
N LEU A 5 -14.12 -32.26 1.86
CA LEU A 5 -15.56 -32.44 1.67
C LEU A 5 -15.83 -33.18 0.37
N TYR A 6 -16.71 -34.18 0.45
CA TYR A 6 -17.24 -34.85 -0.74
C TYR A 6 -18.45 -34.09 -1.27
N VAL A 7 -18.42 -33.72 -2.55
CA VAL A 7 -19.51 -33.00 -3.20
C VAL A 7 -19.87 -33.62 -4.54
N ASP A 8 -21.12 -33.43 -4.95
CA ASP A 8 -21.60 -33.75 -6.30
C ASP A 8 -21.26 -32.59 -7.25
N ASP A 9 -21.10 -32.86 -8.56
CA ASP A 9 -20.86 -31.81 -9.56
C ASP A 9 -22.04 -30.83 -9.68
N GLN A 10 -23.25 -31.25 -9.27
CA GLN A 10 -24.45 -30.41 -9.25
C GLN A 10 -24.77 -29.74 -7.90
N ILE A 11 -23.93 -29.88 -6.86
CA ILE A 11 -24.20 -29.31 -5.51
C ILE A 11 -24.58 -27.82 -5.55
N ASP A 12 -25.47 -27.37 -4.66
CA ASP A 12 -25.72 -25.93 -4.49
C ASP A 12 -24.46 -25.22 -3.96
N LEU A 13 -24.02 -24.19 -4.70
CA LEU A 13 -22.80 -23.46 -4.39
C LEU A 13 -22.97 -22.50 -3.20
N HIS A 14 -24.19 -22.03 -2.93
CA HIS A 14 -24.47 -21.24 -1.73
C HIS A 14 -24.29 -22.10 -0.47
N ALA A 15 -24.89 -23.29 -0.45
CA ALA A 15 -24.69 -24.25 0.63
C ALA A 15 -23.22 -24.63 0.83
N LEU A 16 -22.48 -24.88 -0.26
CA LEU A 16 -21.05 -25.18 -0.20
C LEU A 16 -20.25 -24.02 0.40
N TYR A 17 -20.51 -22.78 -0.03
CA TYR A 17 -19.85 -21.60 0.49
C TYR A 17 -20.17 -21.36 1.98
N HIS A 18 -21.44 -21.48 2.37
CA HIS A 18 -21.84 -21.38 3.77
C HIS A 18 -21.15 -22.43 4.65
N PHE A 19 -21.02 -23.67 4.16
CA PHE A 19 -20.26 -24.70 4.85
C PHE A 19 -18.78 -24.33 5.00
N MET A 20 -18.16 -23.82 3.93
CA MET A 20 -16.77 -23.35 3.96
C MET A 20 -16.53 -22.24 5.00
N ILE A 21 -17.44 -21.27 5.11
CA ILE A 21 -17.29 -20.15 6.04
C ILE A 21 -17.65 -20.55 7.49
N ASN A 22 -18.73 -21.31 7.69
CA ASN A 22 -19.26 -21.58 9.03
C ASN A 22 -18.64 -22.83 9.66
N GLU A 23 -18.57 -23.94 8.92
CA GLU A 23 -18.10 -25.23 9.44
C GLU A 23 -16.58 -25.35 9.35
N TRP A 24 -15.99 -24.99 8.20
CA TRP A 24 -14.53 -24.94 8.07
C TRP A 24 -13.92 -23.68 8.69
N LYS A 25 -14.75 -22.73 9.13
CA LYS A 25 -14.31 -21.45 9.72
C LYS A 25 -13.32 -20.70 8.82
N LEU A 26 -13.48 -20.82 7.50
CA LEU A 26 -12.65 -20.08 6.56
C LEU A 26 -12.94 -18.59 6.65
N GLU A 27 -11.89 -17.79 6.72
CA GLU A 27 -12.00 -16.36 6.53
C GLU A 27 -12.30 -16.05 5.06
N THR A 28 -13.17 -15.07 4.83
CA THR A 28 -13.49 -14.60 3.49
C THR A 28 -12.26 -13.94 2.85
N PRO A 29 -11.94 -14.24 1.59
CA PRO A 29 -10.76 -13.69 0.94
C PRO A 29 -10.98 -12.24 0.50
N ASN A 30 -9.89 -11.46 0.44
CA ASN A 30 -9.87 -10.17 -0.25
C ASN A 30 -9.72 -10.37 -1.77
N ILE A 31 -9.04 -11.45 -2.19
CA ILE A 31 -8.82 -11.82 -3.61
C ILE A 31 -8.87 -13.35 -3.77
N VAL A 32 -9.46 -13.82 -4.87
CA VAL A 32 -9.43 -15.23 -5.28
C VAL A 32 -8.46 -15.41 -6.46
N VAL A 33 -7.59 -16.42 -6.37
CA VAL A 33 -6.54 -16.69 -7.37
C VAL A 33 -6.64 -18.14 -7.89
N PRO A 34 -7.44 -18.37 -8.95
CA PRO A 34 -7.43 -19.62 -9.69
C PRO A 34 -6.12 -19.85 -10.45
N ILE A 35 -5.50 -21.00 -10.27
CA ILE A 35 -4.29 -21.39 -11.00
C ILE A 35 -4.57 -22.58 -11.91
N TYR A 36 -4.27 -22.41 -13.20
CA TYR A 36 -4.38 -23.47 -14.20
C TYR A 36 -3.00 -24.03 -14.55
N SER A 37 -2.88 -25.34 -14.40
CA SER A 37 -1.67 -26.12 -14.65
C SER A 37 -2.07 -27.49 -15.20
N SER A 38 -1.25 -28.03 -16.10
CA SER A 38 -1.41 -29.41 -16.59
C SER A 38 -0.91 -30.41 -15.54
N THR A 39 -1.55 -31.58 -15.49
CA THR A 39 -1.09 -32.78 -14.77
C THR A 39 -0.35 -33.75 -15.68
N ALA A 40 -0.53 -33.64 -17.00
CA ALA A 40 -0.03 -34.59 -18.00
C ALA A 40 1.37 -34.25 -18.55
N SER A 41 1.79 -32.99 -18.47
CA SER A 41 3.08 -32.50 -19.01
C SER A 41 4.04 -32.17 -17.87
N HIS A 42 4.91 -33.12 -17.53
CA HIS A 42 6.04 -32.89 -16.62
C HIS A 42 7.24 -32.25 -17.33
N LYS A 43 7.04 -31.16 -18.10
CA LYS A 43 8.18 -30.27 -18.39
C LYS A 43 8.54 -29.56 -17.08
N SER A 44 9.31 -30.28 -16.24
CA SER A 44 9.87 -29.78 -14.99
C SER A 44 10.56 -28.44 -15.27
N PHE A 45 10.31 -27.44 -14.41
CA PHE A 45 11.04 -26.18 -14.43
C PHE A 45 12.53 -26.48 -14.24
N LYS A 46 13.29 -26.49 -15.33
CA LYS A 46 14.72 -26.86 -15.32
C LYS A 46 15.58 -25.86 -14.53
N ASN A 47 15.09 -24.64 -14.32
CA ASN A 47 15.83 -23.56 -13.69
C ASN A 47 15.44 -23.39 -12.20
N GLY A 48 16.27 -23.89 -11.29
CA GLY A 48 16.04 -23.79 -9.85
C GLY A 48 15.98 -22.36 -9.31
N LYS A 49 16.74 -21.42 -9.90
CA LYS A 49 16.70 -19.99 -9.48
C LYS A 49 15.33 -19.37 -9.76
N MET A 50 14.72 -19.76 -10.87
CA MET A 50 13.41 -19.29 -11.28
C MET A 50 12.29 -19.84 -10.39
N VAL A 51 12.36 -21.13 -10.05
CA VAL A 51 11.44 -21.76 -9.07
C VAL A 51 11.49 -21.02 -7.73
N GLU A 52 12.68 -20.69 -7.25
CA GLU A 52 12.82 -19.93 -5.99
C GLU A 52 12.31 -18.49 -6.10
N ALA A 53 12.52 -17.81 -7.22
CA ALA A 53 11.95 -16.48 -7.46
C ALA A 53 10.40 -16.52 -7.45
N LEU A 54 9.80 -17.52 -8.10
CA LEU A 54 8.35 -17.69 -8.11
C LEU A 54 7.80 -18.03 -6.72
N LYS A 55 8.44 -18.95 -5.98
CA LYS A 55 8.08 -19.25 -4.59
C LYS A 55 8.16 -18.00 -3.71
N LYS A 56 9.23 -17.22 -3.83
CA LYS A 56 9.40 -15.95 -3.10
C LYS A 56 8.27 -14.98 -3.44
N GLY A 57 7.93 -14.84 -4.72
CA GLY A 57 6.80 -14.04 -5.18
C GLY A 57 5.48 -14.47 -4.54
N ILE A 58 5.18 -15.77 -4.53
CA ILE A 58 3.96 -16.33 -3.91
C ILE A 58 3.94 -16.11 -2.40
N ARG A 59 5.07 -16.28 -1.68
CA ARG A 59 5.14 -16.00 -0.23
C ARG A 59 4.80 -14.53 0.06
N ASN A 60 5.32 -13.60 -0.74
CA ASN A 60 4.98 -12.18 -0.59
C ASN A 60 3.48 -11.92 -0.76
N VAL A 61 2.83 -12.57 -1.74
CA VAL A 61 1.38 -12.50 -1.97
C VAL A 61 0.60 -13.02 -0.76
N VAL A 62 0.99 -14.19 -0.24
CA VAL A 62 0.35 -14.86 0.91
C VAL A 62 0.47 -14.05 2.21
N ASN A 63 1.52 -13.25 2.34
CA ASN A 63 1.78 -12.41 3.52
C ASN A 63 1.07 -11.06 3.46
N ALA A 64 0.84 -10.55 2.25
CA ALA A 64 0.20 -9.25 2.04
C ALA A 64 -1.30 -9.27 2.35
N SER A 65 -2.03 -10.29 1.88
CA SER A 65 -3.49 -10.27 1.91
C SER A 65 -4.11 -11.64 2.16
N LYS A 66 -5.39 -11.65 2.54
CA LYS A 66 -6.17 -12.87 2.74
C LYS A 66 -6.61 -13.39 1.37
N ILE A 67 -5.97 -14.45 0.89
CA ILE A 67 -6.17 -14.93 -0.49
C ILE A 67 -6.62 -16.38 -0.49
N TRP A 68 -7.55 -16.71 -1.38
CA TRP A 68 -7.91 -18.08 -1.69
C TRP A 68 -7.25 -18.51 -2.99
N PHE A 69 -6.27 -19.42 -2.90
CA PHE A 69 -5.67 -20.07 -4.05
C PHE A 69 -6.44 -21.34 -4.39
N ILE A 70 -6.88 -21.45 -5.64
CA ILE A 70 -7.61 -22.62 -6.12
C ILE A 70 -6.75 -23.36 -7.14
N THR A 71 -6.50 -24.63 -6.89
CA THR A 71 -5.64 -25.50 -7.73
C THR A 71 -6.30 -26.87 -7.92
N ASN A 72 -5.69 -27.74 -8.72
CA ASN A 72 -6.11 -29.13 -8.87
C ASN A 72 -5.66 -30.05 -7.71
N GLY A 73 -5.02 -29.54 -6.64
CA GLY A 73 -4.76 -30.31 -5.41
C GLY A 73 -3.70 -31.42 -5.46
N PHE A 74 -3.19 -31.80 -6.63
CA PHE A 74 -2.24 -32.91 -6.77
C PHE A 74 -0.78 -32.49 -6.48
N ASP A 75 0.03 -33.42 -5.99
CA ASP A 75 1.47 -33.21 -5.68
C ASP A 75 2.35 -33.29 -6.93
N VAL A 76 1.94 -32.60 -7.99
CA VAL A 76 2.65 -32.52 -9.26
C VAL A 76 2.57 -31.10 -9.83
N GLY A 77 3.59 -30.71 -10.60
CA GLY A 77 3.63 -29.43 -11.30
C GLY A 77 3.55 -28.23 -10.36
N MET A 78 2.71 -27.26 -10.69
CA MET A 78 2.58 -26.01 -9.94
C MET A 78 1.98 -26.12 -8.54
N PRO A 79 0.91 -26.90 -8.29
CA PRO A 79 0.39 -27.04 -6.94
C PRO A 79 1.44 -27.55 -5.95
N GLN A 80 2.41 -28.37 -6.38
CA GLN A 80 3.57 -28.75 -5.57
C GLN A 80 4.45 -27.54 -5.22
N LEU A 81 4.76 -26.68 -6.20
CA LEU A 81 5.55 -25.46 -5.97
C LEU A 81 4.84 -24.50 -5.01
N ILE A 82 3.55 -24.24 -5.24
CA ILE A 82 2.74 -23.38 -4.38
C ILE A 82 2.63 -23.98 -2.97
N GLY A 83 2.36 -25.28 -2.87
CA GLY A 83 2.32 -26.00 -1.59
C GLY A 83 3.62 -25.84 -0.80
N SER A 84 4.77 -26.02 -1.46
CA SER A 84 6.07 -25.79 -0.81
C SER A 84 6.27 -24.35 -0.36
N ALA A 85 5.83 -23.36 -1.14
CA ALA A 85 5.89 -21.94 -0.75
C ALA A 85 5.01 -21.66 0.49
N PHE A 86 3.83 -22.27 0.57
CA PHE A 86 2.95 -22.21 1.74
C PHE A 86 3.58 -22.89 2.97
N ARG A 87 4.22 -24.04 2.78
CA ARG A 87 4.93 -24.75 3.86
C ARG A 87 6.07 -23.90 4.41
N ASP A 88 6.90 -23.34 3.53
CA ASP A 88 8.02 -22.46 3.91
C ASP A 88 7.51 -21.26 4.71
N GLU A 89 6.44 -20.62 4.24
CA GLU A 89 5.81 -19.48 4.92
C GLU A 89 5.27 -19.84 6.30
N ILE A 90 4.50 -20.93 6.42
CA ILE A 90 3.99 -21.40 7.72
C ILE A 90 5.15 -21.72 8.68
N SER A 91 6.26 -22.24 8.16
CA SER A 91 7.42 -22.60 8.96
C SER A 91 8.15 -21.34 9.47
N LEU A 92 8.30 -20.32 8.62
CA LEU A 92 8.83 -19.01 8.99
C LEU A 92 7.96 -18.33 10.05
N ARG A 93 6.63 -18.39 9.93
CA ARG A 93 5.70 -17.84 10.92
C ARG A 93 5.88 -18.49 12.29
N ARG A 94 5.92 -19.82 12.35
CA ARG A 94 6.15 -20.56 13.61
C ARG A 94 7.50 -20.24 14.25
N ALA A 95 8.55 -20.08 13.45
CA ALA A 95 9.86 -19.67 13.95
C ALA A 95 9.82 -18.24 14.53
N ASN A 96 9.13 -17.31 13.86
CA ASN A 96 8.97 -15.94 14.33
C ASN A 96 8.11 -15.84 15.60
N GLU A 97 7.06 -16.64 15.72
CA GLU A 97 6.25 -16.76 16.95
C GLU A 97 7.07 -17.29 18.13
N ALA A 98 7.95 -18.27 17.89
CA ALA A 98 8.84 -18.78 18.93
C ALA A 98 9.86 -17.74 19.41
N LEU A 99 10.30 -16.84 18.52
CA LEU A 99 11.25 -15.77 18.81
C LEU A 99 10.59 -14.54 19.48
N LYS A 100 9.34 -14.24 19.13
CA LYS A 100 8.59 -13.10 19.67
C LYS A 100 7.51 -13.58 20.63
N LYS A 101 7.82 -13.60 21.94
CA LYS A 101 6.83 -13.80 23.00
C LYS A 101 5.69 -12.78 22.81
N LYS A 102 4.51 -13.26 22.39
CA LYS A 102 3.23 -12.51 22.34
C LYS A 102 3.32 -11.12 21.69
N LEU A 103 3.44 -11.05 20.36
CA LEU A 103 3.00 -9.87 19.64
C LEU A 103 1.75 -10.26 18.84
N ASP A 104 0.60 -9.67 19.19
CA ASP A 104 -0.70 -9.85 18.54
C ASP A 104 -0.68 -9.27 17.11
N ARG A 105 0.16 -9.83 16.23
CA ARG A 105 0.00 -9.60 14.80
C ARG A 105 -1.23 -10.38 14.38
N GLU A 106 -2.29 -9.67 14.02
CA GLU A 106 -3.46 -10.25 13.36
C GLU A 106 -2.98 -11.10 12.17
N GLN A 107 -3.03 -12.41 12.33
CA GLN A 107 -2.37 -13.33 11.42
C GLN A 107 -3.22 -13.48 10.17
N LYS A 108 -2.82 -12.83 9.07
CA LYS A 108 -3.48 -13.01 7.77
C LYS A 108 -3.27 -14.46 7.30
N THR A 109 -4.31 -15.29 7.37
CA THR A 109 -4.26 -16.68 6.89
C THR A 109 -4.79 -16.78 5.47
N SER A 110 -3.92 -17.16 4.53
CA SER A 110 -4.36 -17.49 3.16
C SER A 110 -4.76 -18.95 3.08
N THR A 111 -5.74 -19.26 2.24
CA THR A 111 -6.28 -20.61 2.06
C THR A 111 -5.84 -21.20 0.73
N LEU A 112 -5.29 -22.42 0.75
CA LEU A 112 -4.94 -23.18 -0.44
C LEU A 112 -5.92 -24.35 -0.60
N ILE A 113 -6.78 -24.27 -1.62
CA ILE A 113 -7.88 -25.21 -1.88
C ILE A 113 -7.51 -26.09 -3.08
N GLY A 114 -7.62 -27.40 -2.90
CA GLY A 114 -7.49 -28.39 -3.97
C GLY A 114 -8.86 -28.92 -4.38
N ILE A 115 -9.23 -28.75 -5.66
CA ILE A 115 -10.44 -29.36 -6.23
C ILE A 115 -10.02 -30.56 -7.08
N VAL A 116 -10.49 -31.74 -6.71
CA VAL A 116 -10.06 -33.02 -7.30
C VAL A 116 -11.25 -33.94 -7.57
N CYS A 117 -11.16 -34.76 -8.61
CA CYS A 117 -12.10 -35.87 -8.82
C CYS A 117 -11.59 -37.14 -8.13
N GLU A 118 -12.50 -37.95 -7.56
CA GLU A 118 -12.13 -39.20 -6.89
C GLU A 118 -11.38 -40.19 -7.80
N ASP A 119 -11.70 -40.24 -9.10
CA ASP A 119 -11.11 -41.17 -10.05
C ASP A 119 -9.64 -40.85 -10.39
N GLU A 120 -9.18 -39.62 -10.11
CA GLU A 120 -7.80 -39.18 -10.31
C GLU A 120 -6.91 -39.44 -9.08
N ILE A 121 -7.50 -39.79 -7.92
CA ILE A 121 -6.79 -39.93 -6.65
C ILE A 121 -6.20 -41.34 -6.49
N LYS A 122 -4.90 -41.39 -6.24
CA LYS A 122 -4.21 -42.64 -5.90
C LYS A 122 -4.63 -43.16 -4.51
N ASN A 123 -4.86 -44.47 -4.39
CA ASN A 123 -5.25 -45.15 -3.14
C ASN A 123 -6.56 -44.62 -2.52
N PHE A 124 -7.52 -44.22 -3.35
CA PHE A 124 -8.82 -43.67 -2.89
C PHE A 124 -9.58 -44.58 -1.91
N VAL A 125 -9.41 -45.91 -2.00
CA VAL A 125 -10.05 -46.90 -1.12
C VAL A 125 -9.71 -46.68 0.37
N ASP A 126 -8.51 -46.18 0.67
CA ASP A 126 -8.09 -45.85 2.04
C ASP A 126 -8.81 -44.61 2.59
N LEU A 127 -9.18 -43.68 1.71
CA LEU A 127 -9.88 -42.42 2.03
C LEU A 127 -11.39 -42.64 2.25
N ARG A 128 -11.97 -43.64 1.59
CA ARG A 128 -13.39 -44.03 1.73
C ARG A 128 -13.66 -44.86 2.99
N SER A 129 -12.70 -45.68 3.39
CA SER A 129 -12.77 -46.52 4.60
C SER A 129 -12.66 -45.71 5.90
N SER A 130 -12.15 -44.48 5.84
CA SER A 130 -11.96 -43.63 7.01
C SER A 130 -13.16 -42.71 7.28
N LYS A 131 -14.23 -43.26 7.86
CA LYS A 131 -15.20 -42.43 8.58
C LYS A 131 -14.56 -41.99 9.91
N GLY A 132 -13.97 -40.80 9.93
CA GLY A 132 -13.46 -40.16 11.14
C GLY A 132 -11.93 -40.06 11.22
N ASN A 133 -11.43 -38.82 11.35
CA ASN A 133 -10.08 -38.42 11.78
C ASN A 133 -8.88 -39.26 11.32
N LEU A 134 -8.32 -38.96 10.15
CA LEU A 134 -6.97 -39.44 9.78
C LEU A 134 -5.86 -38.67 10.53
N LYS A 135 -5.23 -39.35 11.49
CA LYS A 135 -3.82 -39.17 11.88
C LYS A 135 -3.02 -40.37 11.35
N LYS A 136 -2.76 -40.41 10.05
CA LYS A 136 -1.70 -41.25 9.49
C LYS A 136 -0.99 -40.45 8.41
N GLU A 137 0.29 -40.20 8.60
CA GLU A 137 1.17 -39.75 7.54
C GLU A 137 1.16 -40.81 6.45
N LEU A 138 0.48 -40.53 5.35
CA LEU A 138 0.59 -41.32 4.14
C LEU A 138 2.03 -41.19 3.64
N LYS A 139 2.89 -42.15 3.99
CA LYS A 139 4.14 -42.38 3.25
C LYS A 139 3.72 -42.95 1.91
N ILE A 140 3.68 -42.11 0.88
CA ILE A 140 3.22 -42.47 -0.47
C ILE A 140 4.40 -43.03 -1.26
N PRO A 141 4.49 -44.34 -1.55
CA PRO A 141 5.42 -44.84 -2.54
C PRO A 141 5.00 -44.35 -3.93
N ARG A 142 5.96 -43.94 -4.78
CA ARG A 142 5.72 -43.65 -6.20
C ARG A 142 5.11 -44.91 -6.85
N SER A 143 3.92 -44.82 -7.46
CA SER A 143 3.44 -45.91 -8.35
C SER A 143 3.39 -45.40 -9.77
N LYS A 144 3.66 -46.33 -10.67
CA LYS A 144 3.32 -46.29 -12.08
C LYS A 144 1.78 -46.25 -12.23
N TYR A 145 1.29 -45.66 -13.32
CA TYR A 145 -0.10 -45.63 -13.82
C TYR A 145 -1.03 -44.54 -13.26
N GLY A 146 -1.25 -43.48 -14.06
CA GLY A 146 -2.44 -42.61 -14.17
C GLY A 146 -3.01 -41.85 -12.96
N GLN A 147 -2.87 -42.36 -11.74
CA GLN A 147 -3.41 -41.81 -10.51
C GLN A 147 -2.36 -40.94 -9.79
N LEU A 148 -2.82 -39.81 -9.26
CA LEU A 148 -1.97 -38.79 -8.65
C LEU A 148 -2.14 -38.76 -7.14
N SER A 149 -1.06 -38.46 -6.43
CA SER A 149 -1.10 -38.21 -4.99
C SER A 149 -1.62 -36.81 -4.69
N LEU A 150 -2.43 -36.68 -3.64
CA LEU A 150 -2.82 -35.37 -3.10
C LEU A 150 -1.61 -34.69 -2.45
N ASN A 151 -1.55 -33.37 -2.56
CA ASN A 151 -0.50 -32.58 -1.94
C ASN A 151 -0.83 -32.28 -0.46
N SER A 152 0.07 -32.66 0.46
CA SER A 152 -0.11 -32.48 1.90
C SER A 152 -0.07 -31.02 2.38
N ASP A 153 0.47 -30.12 1.56
CA ASP A 153 0.60 -28.69 1.87
C ASP A 153 -0.69 -27.91 1.66
N HIS A 154 -1.66 -28.46 0.93
CA HIS A 154 -2.98 -27.86 0.77
C HIS A 154 -3.71 -27.79 2.09
N THR A 155 -4.47 -26.72 2.27
CA THR A 155 -5.22 -26.49 3.51
C THR A 155 -6.54 -27.25 3.52
N HIS A 156 -7.24 -27.29 2.38
CA HIS A 156 -8.58 -27.84 2.23
C HIS A 156 -8.72 -28.57 0.89
N PHE A 157 -9.55 -29.60 0.86
CA PHE A 157 -9.88 -30.34 -0.35
C PHE A 157 -11.38 -30.42 -0.61
N ILE A 158 -11.78 -30.17 -1.86
CA ILE A 158 -13.11 -30.48 -2.37
C ILE A 158 -12.96 -31.66 -3.30
N ILE A 159 -13.55 -32.78 -2.92
CA ILE A 159 -13.46 -34.04 -3.68
C ILE A 159 -14.80 -34.26 -4.38
N LEU A 160 -14.78 -34.23 -5.71
CA LEU A 160 -15.94 -34.51 -6.53
C LEU A 160 -16.19 -36.01 -6.54
N ARG A 161 -17.41 -36.39 -6.16
CA ARG A 161 -17.86 -37.78 -6.23
C ARG A 161 -17.96 -38.23 -7.68
N LYS A 162 -17.95 -39.55 -7.87
CA LYS A 162 -18.37 -40.21 -9.10
C LYS A 162 -19.82 -39.79 -9.42
N SER A 163 -20.00 -38.68 -10.14
CA SER A 163 -21.18 -38.57 -11.00
C SER A 163 -21.13 -39.78 -11.91
N GLN A 164 -22.26 -40.37 -12.29
CA GLN A 164 -22.30 -41.34 -13.38
C GLN A 164 -21.57 -40.71 -14.58
N ILE A 165 -20.28 -41.03 -14.75
CA ILE A 165 -19.51 -40.64 -15.91
C ILE A 165 -20.34 -41.24 -17.03
N ASP A 166 -20.87 -40.41 -17.91
CA ASP A 166 -21.78 -40.85 -18.94
C ASP A 166 -20.98 -41.69 -19.95
N PHE A 167 -20.72 -42.94 -19.56
CA PHE A 167 -19.93 -43.90 -20.33
C PHE A 167 -20.64 -44.29 -21.62
N SER A 168 -21.90 -43.87 -21.78
CA SER A 168 -22.65 -43.90 -23.05
C SER A 168 -21.90 -43.16 -24.16
N SER A 169 -21.20 -42.07 -23.83
CA SER A 169 -20.38 -41.29 -24.78
C SER A 169 -18.98 -41.89 -25.01
N ALA A 170 -18.53 -42.79 -24.13
CA ALA A 170 -17.18 -43.37 -24.16
C ALA A 170 -17.13 -44.83 -24.65
N ASN A 171 -18.29 -45.49 -24.86
CA ASN A 171 -18.41 -46.93 -25.17
C ASN A 171 -17.64 -47.82 -24.17
N ILE A 172 -17.77 -47.56 -22.86
CA ILE A 172 -17.11 -48.36 -21.82
C ILE A 172 -18.19 -48.94 -20.88
N SER A 173 -18.41 -50.25 -20.93
CA SER A 173 -19.34 -50.92 -20.01
C SER A 173 -18.74 -51.05 -18.60
N GLU A 174 -19.56 -50.83 -17.57
CA GLU A 174 -19.20 -50.85 -16.13
C GLU A 174 -18.50 -52.15 -15.68
N THR A 175 -18.67 -53.25 -16.40
CA THR A 175 -18.19 -54.59 -16.06
C THR A 175 -16.70 -54.85 -16.32
N LYS A 176 -15.93 -53.89 -16.87
CA LYS A 176 -14.49 -54.07 -17.17
C LYS A 176 -13.51 -53.38 -16.21
N LEU A 177 -13.98 -52.68 -15.16
CA LEU A 177 -13.10 -51.91 -14.26
C LEU A 177 -12.46 -52.72 -13.11
N THR A 178 -12.79 -54.00 -12.95
CA THR A 178 -12.30 -54.84 -11.83
C THR A 178 -11.16 -55.79 -12.18
N THR A 179 -10.77 -55.87 -13.46
CA THR A 179 -9.68 -56.73 -13.91
C THR A 179 -8.44 -55.91 -14.20
N THR A 180 -7.29 -56.36 -13.67
CA THR A 180 -5.95 -55.76 -13.71
C THR A 180 -5.34 -55.52 -15.10
N ASP A 181 -6.11 -55.67 -16.18
CA ASP A 181 -5.70 -55.53 -17.58
C ASP A 181 -6.49 -54.43 -18.30
N THR A 182 -6.36 -53.18 -17.85
CA THR A 182 -6.88 -52.02 -18.59
C THR A 182 -5.78 -51.43 -19.47
N ASN A 183 -5.93 -51.56 -20.79
CA ASN A 183 -5.06 -50.92 -21.79
C ASN A 183 -4.91 -49.40 -21.50
N ASP A 184 -3.70 -48.85 -21.65
CA ASP A 184 -3.35 -47.44 -21.38
C ASP A 184 -4.36 -46.41 -21.97
N LYS A 185 -4.89 -46.69 -23.18
CA LYS A 185 -5.88 -45.83 -23.86
C LYS A 185 -7.22 -45.71 -23.13
N SER A 186 -7.64 -46.73 -22.38
CA SER A 186 -8.88 -46.68 -21.60
C SER A 186 -8.70 -45.83 -20.34
N LEU A 187 -7.50 -45.87 -19.74
CA LEU A 187 -7.14 -45.05 -18.58
C LEU A 187 -7.08 -43.56 -18.95
N GLU A 188 -6.46 -43.22 -20.09
CA GLU A 188 -6.42 -41.85 -20.61
C GLU A 188 -7.82 -41.26 -20.81
N LYS A 189 -8.76 -42.06 -21.33
CA LYS A 189 -10.17 -41.63 -21.50
C LYS A 189 -10.87 -41.37 -20.16
N ILE A 190 -10.61 -42.19 -19.14
CA ILE A 190 -11.17 -42.01 -17.79
C ILE A 190 -10.60 -40.74 -17.15
N THR A 191 -9.29 -40.55 -17.21
CA THR A 191 -8.62 -39.33 -16.70
C THR A 191 -9.13 -38.08 -17.41
N ALA A 192 -9.29 -38.12 -18.74
CA ALA A 192 -9.85 -37.00 -19.50
C ALA A 192 -11.32 -36.70 -19.11
N ALA A 193 -12.13 -37.73 -18.86
CA ALA A 193 -13.51 -37.57 -18.39
C ALA A 193 -13.56 -36.95 -16.99
N ALA A 194 -12.72 -37.42 -16.07
CA ALA A 194 -12.60 -36.88 -14.71
C ALA A 194 -12.17 -35.39 -14.74
N GLN A 195 -11.18 -35.04 -15.56
CA GLN A 195 -10.75 -33.66 -15.75
C GLN A 195 -11.86 -32.76 -16.30
N ARG A 196 -12.71 -33.25 -17.19
CA ARG A 196 -13.88 -32.50 -17.69
C ARG A 196 -14.87 -32.20 -16.57
N VAL A 197 -15.19 -33.18 -15.72
CA VAL A 197 -16.08 -32.98 -14.56
C VAL A 197 -15.48 -31.95 -13.60
N THR A 198 -14.19 -32.09 -13.27
CA THR A 198 -13.45 -31.15 -12.43
C THR A 198 -13.47 -29.73 -13.01
N ASN A 199 -13.18 -29.57 -14.30
CA ASN A 199 -13.17 -28.27 -14.97
C ASN A 199 -14.57 -27.64 -15.04
N LYS A 200 -15.61 -28.43 -15.29
CA LYS A 200 -17.01 -27.98 -15.30
C LYS A 200 -17.43 -27.44 -13.94
N PHE A 201 -17.18 -28.21 -12.87
CA PHE A 201 -17.48 -27.78 -11.49
C PHE A 201 -16.68 -26.53 -11.14
N ARG A 202 -15.36 -26.53 -11.41
CA ARG A 202 -14.45 -25.42 -11.11
C ARG A 202 -14.88 -24.13 -11.82
N ASN A 203 -15.28 -24.21 -13.09
CA ASN A 203 -15.82 -23.06 -13.82
C ASN A 203 -17.07 -22.47 -13.18
N ARG A 204 -17.95 -23.32 -12.63
CA ARG A 204 -19.19 -22.91 -11.94
C ARG A 204 -18.89 -22.30 -10.58
N PHE A 205 -18.06 -22.98 -9.77
CA PHE A 205 -17.67 -22.53 -8.45
C PHE A 205 -16.91 -21.20 -8.48
N GLU A 206 -15.94 -21.06 -9.38
CA GLU A 206 -15.23 -19.80 -9.52
C GLU A 206 -16.10 -18.69 -10.13
N ALA A 207 -17.14 -19.00 -10.91
CA ALA A 207 -18.11 -17.98 -11.35
C ALA A 207 -18.87 -17.40 -10.16
N PHE A 208 -19.40 -18.30 -9.33
CA PHE A 208 -20.12 -17.98 -8.12
C PHE A 208 -19.27 -17.11 -7.19
N LEU A 209 -18.00 -17.49 -6.97
CA LEU A 209 -17.08 -16.69 -6.15
C LEU A 209 -16.86 -15.28 -6.70
N HIS A 210 -16.84 -15.10 -8.02
CA HIS A 210 -16.58 -13.79 -8.64
C HIS A 210 -17.82 -12.89 -8.72
N GLN A 211 -19.03 -13.45 -8.79
CA GLN A 211 -20.25 -12.70 -9.15
C GLN A 211 -21.35 -12.72 -8.07
N GLU A 212 -21.42 -13.79 -7.26
CA GLU A 212 -22.59 -14.07 -6.41
C GLU A 212 -22.22 -14.25 -4.94
N ALA A 213 -20.98 -14.60 -4.62
CA ALA A 213 -20.59 -14.92 -3.25
C ALA A 213 -20.70 -13.70 -2.31
N PRO A 214 -21.32 -13.83 -1.13
CA PRO A 214 -21.47 -12.72 -0.22
C PRO A 214 -20.13 -12.37 0.43
N GLN A 215 -19.69 -11.14 0.22
CA GLN A 215 -18.62 -10.54 0.99
C GLN A 215 -19.17 -10.23 2.40
N LYS A 216 -18.42 -10.56 3.47
CA LYS A 216 -18.84 -10.19 4.83
C LYS A 216 -19.03 -8.67 4.89
N GLN A 217 -20.26 -8.21 5.16
CA GLN A 217 -20.47 -6.89 5.74
C GLN A 217 -19.73 -6.87 7.07
N ALA A 218 -18.91 -5.85 7.29
CA ALA A 218 -18.38 -5.59 8.62
C ALA A 218 -19.58 -5.51 9.56
N THR A 219 -19.69 -6.47 10.47
CA THR A 219 -20.57 -6.36 11.63
C THR A 219 -20.08 -5.15 12.41
N THR A 220 -20.69 -4.00 12.15
CA THR A 220 -20.56 -2.82 12.99
C THR A 220 -21.00 -3.25 14.38
N LEU A 221 -20.07 -3.17 15.33
CA LEU A 221 -20.30 -3.29 16.77
C LEU A 221 -21.55 -2.47 17.14
N THR A 222 -22.68 -3.14 17.27
CA THR A 222 -23.93 -2.58 17.77
C THR A 222 -24.37 -3.41 18.97
N GLU A 223 -23.49 -3.51 19.94
CA GLU A 223 -23.86 -3.82 21.32
C GLU A 223 -23.25 -2.72 22.19
N LEU A 224 -24.04 -1.66 22.38
CA LEU A 224 -24.08 -0.76 23.54
C LEU A 224 -25.13 0.32 23.23
N GLN A 225 -26.41 -0.09 23.17
CA GLN A 225 -27.52 0.84 23.39
C GLN A 225 -27.91 0.75 24.86
N LEU A 226 -27.26 1.57 25.68
CA LEU A 226 -27.86 2.05 26.91
C LEU A 226 -28.92 3.09 26.55
N THR A 227 -30.08 2.87 27.14
CA THR A 227 -31.30 3.68 27.14
C THR A 227 -31.04 5.19 27.32
N THR A 228 -31.65 6.01 26.46
CA THR A 228 -32.53 7.12 26.89
C THR A 228 -33.38 7.59 25.72
N THR A 229 -34.65 7.80 26.04
CA THR A 229 -35.70 8.42 25.23
C THR A 229 -35.35 9.88 24.92
N ASP A 230 -35.51 10.32 23.67
CA ASP A 230 -36.41 11.43 23.31
C ASP A 230 -36.40 11.74 21.80
N THR A 231 -37.52 12.30 21.39
CA THR A 231 -38.12 12.47 20.06
C THR A 231 -37.38 13.37 19.05
N LEU A 232 -37.35 12.99 17.76
CA LEU A 232 -37.62 13.79 16.50
C LEU A 232 -37.14 13.03 15.22
N PRO A 233 -37.59 13.39 13.99
CA PRO A 233 -38.36 12.50 13.13
C PRO A 233 -37.57 11.69 12.08
N ALA A 234 -38.25 10.65 11.59
CA ALA A 234 -37.87 9.69 10.56
C ALA A 234 -37.06 10.27 9.38
N ALA A 235 -35.74 10.12 9.44
CA ALA A 235 -34.89 10.05 8.27
C ALA A 235 -34.94 8.61 7.74
N SER A 236 -35.31 8.46 6.47
CA SER A 236 -35.41 7.18 5.78
C SER A 236 -34.11 6.38 5.87
N ASN A 237 -34.11 5.31 6.67
CA ASN A 237 -33.14 4.24 6.58
C ASN A 237 -33.31 3.53 5.23
N LYS A 238 -32.68 4.07 4.18
CA LYS A 238 -32.29 3.27 3.03
C LYS A 238 -30.86 2.82 3.30
N ALA A 239 -30.72 1.54 3.67
CA ALA A 239 -29.44 0.86 3.69
C ALA A 239 -28.73 1.10 2.35
N ASP A 240 -27.59 1.78 2.41
CA ASP A 240 -26.75 2.07 1.25
C ASP A 240 -26.16 0.76 0.70
N SER A 241 -26.63 0.38 -0.49
CA SER A 241 -26.21 -0.77 -1.28
C SER A 241 -24.92 -0.46 -2.05
N SER A 242 -23.76 -0.80 -1.47
CA SER A 242 -22.46 -0.58 -2.14
C SER A 242 -21.43 -1.71 -1.92
N ASN A 243 -21.88 -2.96 -2.15
CA ASN A 243 -21.06 -4.06 -2.69
C ASN A 243 -22.01 -5.22 -3.02
N GLU A 244 -22.69 -5.12 -4.17
CA GLU A 244 -23.45 -6.24 -4.72
C GLU A 244 -22.45 -7.33 -5.17
N TYR A 245 -22.28 -8.32 -4.29
CA TYR A 245 -21.82 -9.71 -4.49
C TYR A 245 -20.57 -10.01 -5.36
N GLY A 246 -19.71 -10.91 -4.86
CA GLY A 246 -18.56 -11.47 -5.58
C GLY A 246 -17.19 -10.90 -5.19
N PHE A 247 -16.13 -11.71 -5.23
CA PHE A 247 -14.75 -11.33 -4.87
C PHE A 247 -13.92 -10.90 -6.10
N PRO A 248 -12.98 -9.94 -5.94
CA PRO A 248 -11.95 -9.68 -6.95
C PRO A 248 -11.21 -10.96 -7.31
N MET A 249 -11.09 -11.25 -8.60
CA MET A 249 -10.52 -12.49 -9.09
C MET A 249 -9.43 -12.23 -10.12
N ILE A 250 -8.33 -12.98 -10.02
CA ILE A 250 -7.28 -12.98 -11.03
C ILE A 250 -6.80 -14.40 -11.29
N CYS A 251 -6.70 -14.78 -12.56
CA CYS A 251 -6.29 -16.11 -12.96
C CYS A 251 -4.80 -16.14 -13.30
N ILE A 252 -4.11 -17.23 -12.93
CA ILE A 252 -2.74 -17.50 -13.34
C ILE A 252 -2.73 -18.73 -14.25
N LEU A 253 -2.30 -18.53 -15.49
CA LEU A 253 -2.12 -19.59 -16.47
C LEU A 253 -0.64 -19.95 -16.58
N LEU A 254 -0.30 -21.19 -16.25
CA LEU A 254 1.04 -21.72 -16.46
C LEU A 254 1.08 -22.74 -17.57
N GLN A 255 0.28 -23.79 -17.49
CA GLN A 255 0.19 -24.80 -18.54
C GLN A 255 -1.27 -25.20 -18.65
N GLY A 256 -1.63 -25.86 -19.74
CA GLY A 256 -3.01 -26.27 -19.92
C GLY A 256 -3.22 -27.20 -21.11
N THR A 257 -4.27 -27.99 -21.00
CA THR A 257 -4.83 -28.78 -22.10
C THR A 257 -5.77 -27.92 -22.94
N THR A 258 -6.39 -28.52 -23.97
CA THR A 258 -7.40 -27.84 -24.79
C THR A 258 -8.59 -27.36 -23.95
N GLU A 259 -8.99 -28.10 -22.92
CA GLU A 259 -10.04 -27.72 -21.97
C GLU A 259 -9.65 -26.50 -21.12
N THR A 260 -8.34 -26.31 -20.85
CA THR A 260 -7.85 -25.13 -20.12
C THR A 260 -8.02 -23.85 -20.96
N ILE A 261 -7.84 -23.93 -22.28
CA ILE A 261 -8.03 -22.80 -23.20
C ILE A 261 -9.50 -22.35 -23.19
N GLU A 262 -10.43 -23.30 -23.18
CA GLU A 262 -11.86 -23.00 -23.06
C GLU A 262 -12.18 -22.31 -21.72
N LEU A 263 -11.61 -22.78 -20.61
CA LEU A 263 -11.76 -22.14 -19.30
C LEU A 263 -11.26 -20.69 -19.31
N VAL A 264 -10.06 -20.47 -19.86
CA VAL A 264 -9.44 -19.13 -20.00
C VAL A 264 -10.34 -18.20 -20.83
N TYR A 265 -10.89 -18.70 -21.94
CA TYR A 265 -11.85 -17.94 -22.74
C TYR A 265 -13.08 -17.52 -21.92
N ARG A 266 -13.68 -18.46 -21.16
CA ARG A 266 -14.82 -18.17 -20.27
C ARG A 266 -14.49 -17.18 -19.16
N LYS A 267 -13.25 -17.14 -18.67
CA LYS A 267 -12.78 -16.15 -17.69
C LYS A 267 -12.72 -14.75 -18.27
N ILE A 268 -12.18 -14.59 -19.47
CA ILE A 268 -12.13 -13.31 -20.16
C ILE A 268 -13.54 -12.78 -20.45
N GLN A 269 -14.47 -13.65 -20.85
CA GLN A 269 -15.88 -13.28 -21.05
C GLN A 269 -16.57 -12.77 -19.77
N ARG A 270 -16.05 -13.14 -18.60
CA ARG A 270 -16.51 -12.68 -17.29
C ARG A 270 -15.66 -11.53 -16.73
N GLU A 271 -14.84 -10.90 -17.57
CA GLU A 271 -13.98 -9.77 -17.19
C GLU A 271 -12.95 -10.11 -16.09
N VAL A 272 -12.51 -11.39 -16.02
CA VAL A 272 -11.47 -11.82 -15.09
C VAL A 272 -10.09 -11.68 -15.75
N PRO A 273 -9.17 -10.87 -15.21
CA PRO A 273 -7.80 -10.73 -15.72
C PRO A 273 -6.99 -12.02 -15.56
N ILE A 274 -6.08 -12.26 -16.50
CA ILE A 274 -5.28 -13.47 -16.62
C ILE A 274 -3.80 -13.11 -16.76
N VAL A 275 -2.97 -13.69 -15.90
CA VAL A 275 -1.52 -13.64 -15.97
C VAL A 275 -1.00 -14.93 -16.59
N VAL A 276 -0.42 -14.83 -17.78
CA VAL A 276 0.15 -15.95 -18.54
C VAL A 276 1.65 -16.00 -18.31
N LEU A 277 2.15 -17.13 -17.81
CA LEU A 277 3.58 -17.35 -17.66
C LEU A 277 4.12 -17.97 -18.95
N LYS A 278 4.80 -17.17 -19.78
CA LYS A 278 5.42 -17.63 -21.03
C LYS A 278 6.71 -18.40 -20.72
N GLY A 279 6.98 -19.45 -21.49
CA GLY A 279 8.13 -20.34 -21.36
C GLY A 279 7.83 -21.64 -20.62
N THR A 280 6.59 -21.85 -20.17
CA THR A 280 6.11 -23.06 -19.49
C THR A 280 5.61 -24.14 -20.45
N GLY A 281 5.23 -23.82 -21.68
CA GLY A 281 4.67 -24.75 -22.66
C GLY A 281 3.14 -24.83 -22.71
N SER A 282 2.64 -25.57 -23.70
CA SER A 282 1.22 -25.88 -23.92
C SER A 282 0.35 -24.62 -24.07
N ALA A 283 -0.77 -24.52 -23.35
CA ALA A 283 -1.75 -23.44 -23.55
C ALA A 283 -1.17 -22.03 -23.30
N ALA A 284 -0.22 -21.89 -22.35
CA ALA A 284 0.36 -20.59 -22.03
C ALA A 284 1.21 -20.05 -23.18
N ASP A 285 2.09 -20.87 -23.75
CA ASP A 285 2.96 -20.47 -24.86
C ASP A 285 2.16 -20.28 -26.14
N LEU A 286 1.12 -21.08 -26.39
CA LEU A 286 0.20 -20.88 -27.50
C LEU A 286 -0.50 -19.51 -27.43
N ILE A 287 -1.03 -19.15 -26.26
CA ILE A 287 -1.71 -17.85 -26.05
C ILE A 287 -0.70 -16.70 -26.14
N ALA A 288 0.52 -16.87 -25.61
CA ALA A 288 1.58 -15.89 -25.71
C ALA A 288 2.02 -15.64 -27.16
N PHE A 289 2.23 -16.72 -27.92
CA PHE A 289 2.54 -16.66 -29.35
C PHE A 289 1.43 -15.93 -30.12
N ALA A 290 0.16 -16.32 -29.90
CA ALA A 290 -0.97 -15.70 -30.57
C ALA A 290 -1.10 -14.20 -30.26
N TYR A 291 -0.80 -13.80 -29.02
CA TYR A 291 -0.81 -12.40 -28.60
C TYR A 291 0.32 -11.58 -29.21
N GLU A 292 1.55 -12.11 -29.24
CA GLU A 292 2.70 -11.44 -29.84
C GLU A 292 2.48 -11.17 -31.33
N GLU A 293 1.97 -12.18 -32.04
CA GLU A 293 1.57 -12.04 -33.44
C GLU A 293 0.45 -11.02 -33.65
N PHE A 294 -0.52 -10.96 -32.74
CA PHE A 294 -1.61 -9.98 -32.80
C PHE A 294 -1.12 -8.54 -32.62
N ILE A 295 -0.21 -8.33 -31.66
CA ILE A 295 0.41 -7.01 -31.45
C ILE A 295 1.29 -6.63 -32.62
N ALA A 296 2.14 -7.54 -33.10
CA ALA A 296 3.03 -7.28 -34.23
C ALA A 296 2.25 -6.83 -35.48
N LYS A 297 1.03 -7.33 -35.66
CA LYS A 297 0.11 -6.97 -36.75
C LYS A 297 -0.75 -5.72 -36.44
N ASN A 298 -0.34 -4.88 -35.49
CA ASN A 298 -1.00 -3.62 -35.10
C ASN A 298 -2.49 -3.77 -34.73
N LYS A 299 -2.88 -4.87 -34.07
CA LYS A 299 -4.27 -5.17 -33.68
C LYS A 299 -5.25 -5.26 -34.86
N LYS A 300 -4.76 -5.21 -36.10
CA LYS A 300 -5.55 -5.37 -37.32
C LYS A 300 -5.44 -6.81 -37.79
N ILE A 301 -6.14 -7.71 -37.10
CA ILE A 301 -6.48 -8.99 -37.69
C ILE A 301 -7.70 -8.73 -38.58
N SER A 302 -7.48 -8.33 -39.84
CA SER A 302 -8.36 -8.89 -40.88
C SER A 302 -8.21 -10.40 -40.80
N GLU A 303 -9.23 -11.16 -41.17
CA GLU A 303 -9.19 -12.62 -41.22
C GLU A 303 -8.18 -13.15 -42.25
N ASN A 304 -6.91 -12.76 -42.17
CA ASN A 304 -5.86 -13.24 -43.04
C ASN A 304 -5.63 -14.71 -42.73
N ASP A 305 -5.86 -15.56 -43.73
CA ASP A 305 -5.69 -17.01 -43.66
C ASP A 305 -4.31 -17.41 -43.11
N PHE A 306 -3.28 -16.58 -43.31
CA PHE A 306 -1.92 -16.85 -42.87
C PHE A 306 -1.78 -17.00 -41.34
N PHE A 307 -2.37 -16.11 -40.54
CA PHE A 307 -2.30 -16.23 -39.07
C PHE A 307 -3.07 -17.45 -38.57
N LYS A 308 -4.21 -17.77 -39.21
CA LYS A 308 -4.96 -18.99 -38.93
C LYS A 308 -4.14 -20.24 -39.25
N VAL A 309 -3.29 -20.23 -40.28
CA VAL A 309 -2.40 -21.34 -40.64
C VAL A 309 -1.30 -21.55 -39.60
N GLU A 310 -0.57 -20.50 -39.21
CA GLU A 310 0.50 -20.59 -38.20
C GLU A 310 -0.03 -21.12 -36.86
N LEU A 311 -1.19 -20.60 -36.42
CA LEU A 311 -1.81 -21.03 -35.18
C LEU A 311 -2.30 -22.49 -35.25
N THR A 312 -2.80 -22.90 -36.42
CA THR A 312 -3.23 -24.29 -36.64
C THR A 312 -2.04 -25.24 -36.63
N GLN A 313 -0.90 -24.82 -37.19
CA GLN A 313 0.34 -25.61 -37.15
C GLN A 313 0.83 -25.77 -35.71
N TYR A 314 0.89 -24.67 -34.94
CA TYR A 314 1.26 -24.73 -33.52
C TYR A 314 0.33 -25.67 -32.72
N LEU A 315 -0.99 -25.58 -32.95
CA LEU A 315 -1.97 -26.45 -32.31
C LEU A 315 -1.73 -27.94 -32.60
N LEU A 316 -1.36 -28.28 -33.84
CA LEU A 316 -1.10 -29.65 -34.27
C LEU A 316 0.21 -30.22 -33.71
N ASP A 317 1.21 -29.35 -33.52
CA ASP A 317 2.49 -29.71 -32.96
C ASP A 317 2.39 -29.97 -31.44
N GLU A 318 1.63 -29.13 -30.73
CA GLU A 318 1.52 -29.20 -29.27
C GLU A 318 0.43 -30.20 -28.80
N TYR A 319 -0.67 -30.34 -29.53
CA TYR A 319 -1.81 -31.19 -29.14
C TYR A 319 -2.09 -32.30 -30.16
N SER A 320 -1.56 -33.48 -29.92
CA SER A 320 -1.76 -34.66 -30.78
C SER A 320 -3.22 -35.06 -30.94
N GLU A 321 -4.06 -34.84 -29.92
CA GLU A 321 -5.50 -35.13 -29.95
C GLU A 321 -6.28 -34.32 -31.00
N LEU A 322 -5.72 -33.20 -31.50
CA LEU A 322 -6.38 -32.34 -32.48
C LEU A 322 -6.11 -32.75 -33.93
N LYS A 323 -5.18 -33.69 -34.18
CA LYS A 323 -4.80 -34.13 -35.54
C LYS A 323 -5.96 -34.77 -36.30
N ASP A 324 -6.76 -35.58 -35.60
CA ASP A 324 -7.87 -36.32 -36.20
C ASP A 324 -9.23 -35.59 -36.10
N ASN A 325 -9.33 -34.55 -35.26
CA ASN A 325 -10.59 -33.84 -34.99
C ASN A 325 -10.54 -32.37 -35.47
N ASN A 326 -10.91 -32.16 -36.74
CA ASN A 326 -10.96 -30.83 -37.36
C ASN A 326 -11.94 -29.87 -36.65
N PHE A 327 -13.06 -30.38 -36.13
CA PHE A 327 -14.07 -29.56 -35.45
C PHE A 327 -13.50 -28.98 -34.14
N LYS A 328 -12.99 -29.85 -33.24
CA LYS A 328 -12.37 -29.43 -31.97
C LYS A 328 -11.21 -28.47 -32.22
N ARG A 329 -10.40 -28.72 -33.26
CA ARG A 329 -9.29 -27.83 -33.64
C ARG A 329 -9.76 -26.42 -34.04
N ASN A 330 -10.79 -26.33 -34.88
CA ASN A 330 -11.36 -25.05 -35.29
C ASN A 330 -11.98 -24.29 -34.11
N GLU A 331 -12.64 -25.01 -33.21
CA GLU A 331 -13.22 -24.45 -31.98
C GLU A 331 -12.14 -23.86 -31.05
N ILE A 332 -11.10 -24.64 -30.73
CA ILE A 332 -9.98 -24.17 -29.89
C ILE A 332 -9.27 -22.98 -30.54
N ARG A 333 -9.02 -23.02 -31.86
CA ARG A 333 -8.47 -21.89 -32.60
C ARG A 333 -9.33 -20.65 -32.43
N ASN A 334 -10.66 -20.77 -32.57
CA ASN A 334 -11.57 -19.65 -32.40
C ASN A 334 -11.53 -19.10 -30.96
N TYR A 335 -11.42 -19.95 -29.93
CA TYR A 335 -11.24 -19.48 -28.56
C TYR A 335 -9.95 -18.67 -28.39
N VAL A 336 -8.81 -19.16 -28.89
CA VAL A 336 -7.53 -18.42 -28.80
C VAL A 336 -7.63 -17.07 -29.53
N MET A 337 -8.25 -17.04 -30.71
CA MET A 337 -8.48 -15.80 -31.45
C MET A 337 -9.35 -14.82 -30.67
N SER A 338 -10.43 -15.29 -30.04
CA SER A 338 -11.30 -14.44 -29.23
C SER A 338 -10.62 -13.94 -27.96
N ILE A 339 -9.83 -14.79 -27.29
CA ILE A 339 -9.00 -14.42 -26.13
C ILE A 339 -8.09 -13.23 -26.47
N VAL A 340 -7.38 -13.33 -27.59
CA VAL A 340 -6.39 -12.32 -28.00
C VAL A 340 -7.06 -11.02 -28.50
N LYS A 341 -8.25 -11.12 -29.11
CA LYS A 341 -9.04 -9.93 -29.52
C LYS A 341 -9.58 -9.13 -28.33
N GLU A 342 -9.93 -9.81 -27.23
CA GLU A 342 -10.52 -9.18 -26.03
C GLU A 342 -9.45 -8.69 -25.03
N VAL A 343 -8.15 -8.63 -25.41
CA VAL A 343 -7.07 -8.24 -24.49
C VAL A 343 -7.19 -6.78 -24.03
N ASP A 344 -7.50 -5.88 -24.97
CA ASP A 344 -7.68 -4.45 -24.72
C ASP A 344 -9.12 -4.05 -25.03
N LYS A 345 -10.00 -4.17 -24.04
CA LYS A 345 -11.41 -3.81 -24.17
C LYS A 345 -11.73 -2.61 -23.28
N GLU A 346 -12.24 -1.53 -23.87
CA GLU A 346 -12.63 -0.31 -23.12
C GLU A 346 -11.48 0.30 -22.28
N GLY A 347 -10.24 0.13 -22.76
CA GLY A 347 -9.02 0.54 -22.07
C GLY A 347 -8.55 -0.41 -20.96
N ARG A 348 -9.33 -1.45 -20.62
CA ARG A 348 -8.93 -2.49 -19.66
C ARG A 348 -7.99 -3.48 -20.33
N LYS A 349 -6.97 -3.92 -19.58
CA LYS A 349 -6.03 -4.95 -20.00
C LYS A 349 -6.29 -6.24 -19.25
N PHE A 350 -6.85 -7.24 -19.94
CA PHE A 350 -7.21 -8.53 -19.32
C PHE A 350 -6.11 -9.58 -19.42
N LEU A 351 -5.10 -9.38 -20.28
CA LEU A 351 -4.04 -10.35 -20.48
C LEU A 351 -2.67 -9.72 -20.19
N SER A 352 -1.97 -10.32 -19.24
CA SER A 352 -0.61 -9.92 -18.84
C SER A 352 0.35 -11.09 -18.99
N PHE A 353 1.55 -10.82 -19.49
CA PHE A 353 2.54 -11.87 -19.77
C PHE A 353 3.75 -11.71 -18.87
N VAL A 354 4.23 -12.85 -18.35
CA VAL A 354 5.46 -12.96 -17.58
C VAL A 354 6.34 -13.98 -18.26
N ASP A 355 7.38 -13.51 -18.93
CA ASP A 355 8.36 -14.41 -19.54
C ASP A 355 9.31 -14.93 -18.47
N ILE A 356 9.25 -16.25 -18.27
CA ILE A 356 10.07 -16.99 -17.33
C ILE A 356 11.55 -16.99 -17.72
N ASN A 357 11.83 -16.92 -19.02
CA ASN A 357 13.19 -16.91 -19.55
C ASN A 357 13.77 -15.50 -19.56
N SER A 358 12.94 -14.46 -19.43
CA SER A 358 13.38 -13.09 -19.22
C SER A 358 13.92 -12.87 -17.81
N THR A 359 14.80 -11.88 -17.63
CA THR A 359 15.57 -11.61 -16.39
C THR A 359 14.82 -11.91 -15.08
N THR A 360 15.50 -12.55 -14.12
CA THR A 360 14.96 -13.01 -12.83
C THR A 360 14.27 -11.93 -11.97
N SER A 361 14.49 -10.66 -12.28
CA SER A 361 13.84 -9.49 -11.68
C SER A 361 12.31 -9.49 -11.83
N SER A 362 11.78 -9.90 -12.99
CA SER A 362 10.33 -9.93 -13.25
C SER A 362 9.61 -10.91 -12.32
N LEU A 363 10.21 -12.07 -12.06
CA LEU A 363 9.66 -13.11 -11.18
C LEU A 363 9.80 -12.75 -9.69
N ASN A 364 10.85 -12.02 -9.30
CA ASN A 364 10.97 -11.51 -7.93
C ASN A 364 9.82 -10.53 -7.57
N ASN A 365 9.31 -9.82 -8.57
CA ASN A 365 8.19 -8.88 -8.45
C ASN A 365 6.84 -9.50 -8.83
N PHE A 366 6.71 -10.83 -8.77
CA PHE A 366 5.48 -11.52 -9.16
C PHE A 366 4.23 -11.03 -8.43
N HIS A 367 4.34 -10.67 -7.15
CA HIS A 367 3.26 -10.05 -6.37
C HIS A 367 2.82 -8.70 -6.99
N LYS A 368 3.76 -7.82 -7.36
CA LYS A 368 3.46 -6.55 -8.05
C LYS A 368 2.75 -6.79 -9.39
N LEU A 369 3.14 -7.82 -10.13
CA LEU A 369 2.52 -8.19 -11.42
C LEU A 369 1.09 -8.69 -11.26
N ILE A 370 0.81 -9.55 -10.27
CA ILE A 370 -0.55 -10.01 -9.96
C ILE A 370 -1.44 -8.80 -9.64
N LEU A 371 -0.99 -7.93 -8.74
CA LEU A 371 -1.81 -6.79 -8.35
C LEU A 371 -1.98 -5.80 -9.51
N SER A 372 -0.93 -5.49 -10.27
CA SER A 372 -1.04 -4.60 -11.44
C SER A 372 -2.00 -5.15 -12.50
N ALA A 373 -1.96 -6.45 -12.79
CA ALA A 373 -2.91 -7.08 -13.71
C ALA A 373 -4.36 -7.02 -13.20
N LEU A 374 -4.57 -7.15 -11.88
CA LEU A 374 -5.89 -6.97 -11.28
C LEU A 374 -6.39 -5.52 -11.40
N LEU A 375 -5.51 -4.54 -11.14
CA LEU A 375 -5.84 -3.11 -11.26
C LEU A 375 -6.14 -2.72 -12.72
N GLN A 376 -5.31 -3.17 -13.67
CA GLN A 376 -5.49 -2.89 -15.09
C GLN A 376 -6.74 -3.56 -15.68
N GLY A 377 -7.12 -4.75 -15.17
CA GLY A 377 -8.35 -5.44 -15.56
C GLY A 377 -9.62 -4.80 -14.98
N THR A 378 -9.50 -4.08 -13.86
CA THR A 378 -10.63 -3.42 -13.19
C THR A 378 -10.80 -1.96 -13.61
N ASN A 379 -9.72 -1.27 -13.98
CA ASN A 379 -9.73 0.15 -14.33
C ASN A 379 -10.55 0.45 -15.59
N THR A 380 -11.72 1.07 -15.42
CA THR A 380 -12.58 1.43 -16.54
C THR A 380 -12.30 2.87 -17.00
N TYR A 381 -11.82 3.05 -18.24
CA TYR A 381 -11.54 4.38 -18.84
C TYR A 381 -12.79 5.12 -19.33
N PHE A 382 -13.98 4.51 -19.16
CA PHE A 382 -15.27 4.96 -19.69
C PHE A 382 -15.65 6.40 -19.28
N TYR A 383 -15.02 6.93 -18.22
CA TYR A 383 -15.27 8.28 -17.72
C TYR A 383 -14.66 9.40 -18.56
N SER A 384 -13.56 9.15 -19.29
CA SER A 384 -13.04 10.16 -20.23
C SER A 384 -14.10 10.46 -21.30
N LEU A 385 -14.79 9.42 -21.79
CA LEU A 385 -15.90 9.55 -22.73
C LEU A 385 -17.15 10.15 -22.08
N CYS A 386 -17.42 9.87 -20.80
CA CYS A 386 -18.59 10.39 -20.09
C CYS A 386 -18.43 11.88 -19.72
N LEU A 387 -17.21 12.33 -19.37
CA LEU A 387 -16.86 13.74 -19.20
C LEU A 387 -16.86 14.48 -20.53
N LEU A 388 -16.36 13.85 -21.60
CA LEU A 388 -16.48 14.37 -22.97
C LEU A 388 -17.96 14.50 -23.37
N LEU A 389 -18.78 13.50 -23.05
CA LEU A 389 -20.22 13.54 -23.27
C LEU A 389 -20.90 14.62 -22.43
N LEU A 390 -20.55 14.81 -21.16
CA LEU A 390 -21.06 15.91 -20.32
C LEU A 390 -20.60 17.28 -20.81
N PHE A 391 -19.36 17.39 -21.31
CA PHE A 391 -18.82 18.60 -21.93
C PHE A 391 -19.58 18.91 -23.24
N PHE A 392 -19.76 17.92 -24.11
CA PHE A 392 -20.57 18.03 -25.33
C PHE A 392 -22.07 18.22 -25.05
N PHE A 393 -22.61 17.68 -23.95
CA PHE A 393 -24.00 17.91 -23.53
C PHE A 393 -24.19 19.34 -23.04
N ASN A 394 -23.24 19.88 -22.27
CA ASN A 394 -23.23 21.28 -21.84
C ASN A 394 -23.01 22.25 -23.02
N LEU A 395 -22.21 21.86 -24.04
CA LEU A 395 -22.05 22.61 -25.29
C LEU A 395 -23.29 22.51 -26.21
N GLY A 396 -23.95 21.34 -26.24
CA GLY A 396 -25.15 21.06 -27.04
C GLY A 396 -26.46 21.57 -26.43
N GLN A 397 -26.45 22.01 -25.17
CA GLN A 397 -27.59 22.60 -24.48
C GLN A 397 -28.06 23.96 -25.03
N LYS A 398 -27.43 24.47 -26.10
CA LYS A 398 -28.05 25.53 -26.91
C LYS A 398 -29.21 25.05 -27.78
N LEU A 399 -29.48 23.73 -27.92
CA LEU A 399 -30.43 23.26 -28.95
C LEU A 399 -31.50 22.20 -28.57
N VAL A 400 -31.51 21.50 -27.43
CA VAL A 400 -32.61 20.56 -27.10
C VAL A 400 -32.92 20.45 -25.61
N SER A 401 -34.22 20.50 -25.27
CA SER A 401 -34.79 20.28 -23.93
C SER A 401 -34.88 18.78 -23.60
N VAL A 402 -33.86 18.22 -22.95
CA VAL A 402 -33.92 16.88 -22.31
C VAL A 402 -34.13 17.06 -20.79
N LYS A 403 -34.96 16.21 -20.16
CA LYS A 403 -35.24 16.26 -18.72
C LYS A 403 -33.95 16.08 -17.90
N LYS A 404 -33.61 17.12 -17.14
CA LYS A 404 -32.33 17.30 -16.42
C LYS A 404 -32.06 16.28 -15.31
N THR A 405 -33.09 15.63 -14.77
CA THR A 405 -33.02 14.85 -13.51
C THR A 405 -32.53 13.40 -13.68
N ASP A 406 -32.86 12.73 -14.79
CA ASP A 406 -32.53 11.31 -14.96
C ASP A 406 -31.09 11.09 -15.41
N VAL A 407 -30.54 12.03 -16.18
CA VAL A 407 -29.14 11.99 -16.67
C VAL A 407 -28.16 12.26 -15.52
N THR A 408 -28.46 13.24 -14.65
CA THR A 408 -27.62 13.57 -13.48
C THR A 408 -27.59 12.45 -12.44
N LEU A 409 -28.73 11.79 -12.18
CA LEU A 409 -28.78 10.66 -11.25
C LEU A 409 -27.99 9.45 -11.75
N LYS A 410 -27.99 9.20 -13.07
CA LYS A 410 -27.22 8.12 -13.67
C LYS A 410 -25.72 8.41 -13.66
N SER A 411 -25.31 9.67 -13.87
CA SER A 411 -23.89 10.06 -13.77
C SER A 411 -23.35 9.98 -12.35
N ASP A 412 -24.13 10.39 -11.34
CA ASP A 412 -23.68 10.37 -9.93
C ASP A 412 -23.49 8.95 -9.41
N ARG A 413 -24.37 8.02 -9.80
CA ARG A 413 -24.21 6.58 -9.46
C ARG A 413 -22.96 5.97 -10.07
N LEU A 414 -22.64 6.34 -11.31
CA LEU A 414 -21.43 5.88 -11.98
C LEU A 414 -20.18 6.44 -11.28
N LEU A 415 -20.15 7.75 -11.01
CA LEU A 415 -19.05 8.38 -10.26
C LEU A 415 -18.81 7.71 -8.91
N LYS A 416 -19.88 7.47 -8.13
CA LYS A 416 -19.78 6.74 -6.85
C LYS A 416 -19.20 5.34 -7.05
N LYS A 417 -19.69 4.59 -8.04
CA LYS A 417 -19.15 3.25 -8.35
C LYS A 417 -17.66 3.28 -8.68
N ARG A 418 -17.18 4.29 -9.41
CA ARG A 418 -15.75 4.46 -9.71
C ARG A 418 -14.94 4.80 -8.47
N THR A 419 -15.41 5.74 -7.65
CA THR A 419 -14.70 6.13 -6.43
C THR A 419 -14.61 4.97 -5.44
N ASP A 420 -15.68 4.17 -5.33
CA ASP A 420 -15.71 2.98 -4.49
C ASP A 420 -14.70 1.93 -5.00
N GLN A 421 -14.64 1.75 -6.33
CA GLN A 421 -13.67 0.86 -6.97
C GLN A 421 -12.22 1.32 -6.78
N LEU A 422 -11.93 2.60 -6.97
CA LEU A 422 -10.60 3.17 -6.74
C LEU A 422 -10.22 3.08 -5.26
N GLY A 423 -11.17 3.28 -4.34
CA GLY A 423 -10.97 3.07 -2.91
C GLY A 423 -10.63 1.63 -2.56
N ALA A 424 -11.35 0.65 -3.13
CA ALA A 424 -11.07 -0.77 -2.96
C ALA A 424 -9.70 -1.15 -3.53
N ASN A 425 -9.36 -0.64 -4.72
CA ASN A 425 -8.06 -0.83 -5.35
C ASN A 425 -6.92 -0.23 -4.50
N LEU A 426 -7.11 0.97 -3.94
CA LEU A 426 -6.12 1.62 -3.09
C LEU A 426 -5.93 0.85 -1.77
N ARG A 427 -7.02 0.35 -1.19
CA ARG A 427 -6.97 -0.54 -0.03
C ARG A 427 -6.14 -1.80 -0.31
N LEU A 428 -6.31 -2.42 -1.48
CA LEU A 428 -5.49 -3.57 -1.87
C LEU A 428 -4.01 -3.20 -2.00
N THR A 429 -3.68 -2.05 -2.59
CA THR A 429 -2.28 -1.60 -2.69
C THR A 429 -1.64 -1.29 -1.33
N LEU A 430 -2.42 -0.77 -0.37
CA LEU A 430 -2.00 -0.58 1.03
C LEU A 430 -1.72 -1.92 1.70
N ASP A 431 -2.64 -2.88 1.60
CA ASP A 431 -2.47 -4.24 2.15
C ASP A 431 -1.17 -4.91 1.66
N TRP A 432 -0.78 -4.64 0.41
CA TRP A 432 0.39 -5.22 -0.23
C TRP A 432 1.66 -4.39 -0.08
N ASN A 433 1.58 -3.22 0.58
CA ASN A 433 2.66 -2.25 0.70
C ASN A 433 3.32 -1.90 -0.65
N LEU A 434 2.51 -1.51 -1.64
CA LEU A 434 2.97 -1.17 -2.99
C LEU A 434 2.63 0.30 -3.36
N PRO A 435 3.34 1.30 -2.79
CA PRO A 435 3.05 2.72 -3.01
C PRO A 435 3.26 3.13 -4.47
N ASP A 436 4.28 2.59 -5.15
CA ASP A 436 4.53 2.86 -6.57
C ASP A 436 3.33 2.53 -7.45
N LEU A 437 2.66 1.41 -7.13
CA LEU A 437 1.54 0.91 -7.91
C LEU A 437 0.28 1.74 -7.66
N ALA A 438 0.09 2.21 -6.42
CA ALA A 438 -0.96 3.19 -6.12
C ALA A 438 -0.72 4.49 -6.90
N LEU A 439 0.53 4.95 -7.01
CA LEU A 439 0.86 6.13 -7.78
C LEU A 439 0.57 5.94 -9.28
N SER A 440 1.05 4.85 -9.90
CA SER A 440 0.93 4.62 -11.35
C SER A 440 -0.46 4.19 -11.81
N ASP A 441 -1.09 3.26 -11.09
CA ASP A 441 -2.29 2.55 -11.57
C ASP A 441 -3.58 3.08 -10.93
N ILE A 442 -3.49 4.00 -9.95
CA ILE A 442 -4.65 4.63 -9.30
C ILE A 442 -4.58 6.14 -9.47
N PHE A 443 -3.59 6.82 -8.88
CA PHE A 443 -3.57 8.28 -8.85
C PHE A 443 -3.20 8.94 -10.18
N GLN A 444 -2.33 8.34 -10.99
CA GLN A 444 -2.02 8.87 -12.33
C GLN A 444 -3.18 8.70 -13.33
N LEU A 445 -4.16 7.83 -13.04
CA LEU A 445 -5.36 7.68 -13.87
C LEU A 445 -6.50 8.64 -13.49
N ASP A 446 -6.30 9.44 -12.44
CA ASP A 446 -7.23 10.47 -11.97
C ASP A 446 -6.72 11.86 -12.34
N ASP A 447 -6.76 12.17 -13.64
CA ASP A 447 -6.29 13.44 -14.23
C ASP A 447 -6.98 14.70 -13.65
N GLY A 448 -8.07 14.54 -12.88
CA GLY A 448 -8.85 15.62 -12.29
C GLY A 448 -8.81 15.71 -10.76
N MET A 449 -8.02 14.89 -10.05
CA MET A 449 -8.01 14.80 -8.58
C MET A 449 -9.43 14.62 -7.99
N THR A 450 -10.26 13.84 -8.68
CA THR A 450 -11.66 13.61 -8.28
C THR A 450 -11.78 12.64 -7.12
N PHE A 451 -10.80 11.74 -6.97
CA PHE A 451 -10.73 10.77 -5.89
C PHE A 451 -9.98 11.35 -4.68
N SER A 452 -10.74 11.65 -3.62
CA SER A 452 -10.17 12.01 -2.32
C SER A 452 -9.87 10.76 -1.51
N VAL A 453 -8.65 10.66 -0.98
CA VAL A 453 -8.30 9.63 0.01
C VAL A 453 -9.21 9.79 1.24
N THR A 454 -9.79 8.69 1.69
CA THR A 454 -10.68 8.68 2.86
C THR A 454 -9.87 8.62 4.16
N ALA A 455 -10.46 9.06 5.27
CA ALA A 455 -9.83 8.99 6.58
C ALA A 455 -9.44 7.55 6.98
N GLU A 456 -10.25 6.56 6.59
CA GLU A 456 -10.00 5.13 6.86
C GLU A 456 -8.75 4.61 6.14
N LEU A 457 -8.52 5.03 4.89
CA LEU A 457 -7.31 4.67 4.14
C LEU A 457 -6.07 5.31 4.76
N PHE A 458 -6.19 6.54 5.23
CA PHE A 458 -5.13 7.23 5.95
C PHE A 458 -4.84 6.58 7.32
N ASP A 459 -5.88 6.11 8.04
CA ASP A 459 -5.73 5.35 9.28
C ASP A 459 -4.87 4.10 9.08
N MET A 460 -5.17 3.34 8.02
CA MET A 460 -4.40 2.13 7.70
C MET A 460 -2.92 2.45 7.45
N ALA A 461 -2.62 3.55 6.76
CA ALA A 461 -1.24 3.97 6.51
C ALA A 461 -0.52 4.47 7.77
N ILE A 462 -1.21 5.24 8.63
CA ILE A 462 -0.58 5.86 9.80
C ILE A 462 -0.48 4.92 11.00
N LEU A 463 -1.36 3.92 11.16
CA LEU A 463 -1.34 3.00 12.32
C LEU A 463 -0.37 1.82 12.15
N GLU A 464 -0.07 1.44 10.90
CA GLU A 464 0.77 0.29 10.56
C GLU A 464 2.25 0.67 10.44
N GLU A 465 3.13 -0.26 10.80
CA GLU A 465 4.57 -0.13 10.54
C GLU A 465 4.88 -0.36 9.06
N ASN A 466 5.85 0.37 8.50
CA ASN A 466 6.36 0.22 7.13
C ASN A 466 5.43 0.70 6.00
N LEU A 467 4.31 1.37 6.32
CA LEU A 467 3.43 2.01 5.35
C LEU A 467 3.65 3.53 5.24
N GLU A 468 4.78 4.05 5.75
CA GLU A 468 5.03 5.49 5.81
C GLU A 468 5.13 6.11 4.40
N ALA A 469 5.56 5.34 3.40
CA ALA A 469 5.59 5.79 2.01
C ALA A 469 4.19 6.12 1.45
N PHE A 470 3.13 5.47 1.94
CA PHE A 470 1.76 5.84 1.59
C PHE A 470 1.34 7.14 2.27
N VAL A 471 1.83 7.42 3.49
CA VAL A 471 1.58 8.71 4.14
C VAL A 471 2.21 9.83 3.30
N ASP A 472 3.44 9.67 2.82
CA ASP A 472 4.10 10.63 1.91
C ASP A 472 3.25 10.85 0.64
N LEU A 473 2.82 9.75 0.01
CA LEU A 473 1.98 9.76 -1.18
C LEU A 473 0.64 10.47 -0.96
N PHE A 474 -0.03 10.24 0.18
CA PHE A 474 -1.32 10.87 0.49
C PHE A 474 -1.17 12.37 0.75
N LEU A 475 -0.08 12.79 1.39
CA LEU A 475 0.22 14.20 1.61
C LEU A 475 0.60 14.91 0.32
N ASP A 476 1.40 14.27 -0.56
CA ASP A 476 1.68 14.77 -1.91
C ASP A 476 0.38 14.98 -2.73
N ARG A 477 -0.64 14.17 -2.45
CA ARG A 477 -1.99 14.28 -3.05
C ARG A 477 -2.93 15.21 -2.27
N GLN A 478 -2.38 16.08 -1.42
CA GLN A 478 -3.12 17.11 -0.68
C GLN A 478 -4.20 16.55 0.25
N PHE A 479 -3.96 15.39 0.86
CA PHE A 479 -4.82 14.91 1.95
C PHE A 479 -4.87 15.94 3.08
N VAL A 480 -6.08 16.35 3.46
CA VAL A 480 -6.30 17.49 4.35
C VAL A 480 -6.24 17.07 5.82
N LEU A 481 -5.10 17.30 6.48
CA LEU A 481 -4.84 16.85 7.84
C LEU A 481 -5.71 17.54 8.89
N HIS A 482 -5.94 18.85 8.78
CA HIS A 482 -6.72 19.56 9.81
C HIS A 482 -8.17 19.11 9.88
N ARG A 483 -8.74 18.61 8.77
CA ARG A 483 -10.10 18.03 8.74
C ARG A 483 -10.14 16.61 9.30
N TYR A 484 -9.04 15.88 9.15
CA TYR A 484 -8.89 14.53 9.65
C TYR A 484 -8.65 14.50 11.18
N LEU A 485 -7.78 15.39 11.68
CA LEU A 485 -7.24 15.31 13.03
C LEU A 485 -8.06 16.10 14.07
N ASN A 486 -9.15 15.53 14.55
CA ASN A 486 -9.83 16.00 15.76
C ASN A 486 -9.25 15.37 17.04
N SER A 487 -9.63 15.88 18.22
CA SER A 487 -9.08 15.41 19.50
C SER A 487 -9.36 13.91 19.75
N LYS A 488 -10.57 13.43 19.45
CA LYS A 488 -10.92 12.01 19.60
C LYS A 488 -10.10 11.13 18.66
N LYS A 489 -9.89 11.60 17.43
CA LYS A 489 -9.08 10.92 16.42
C LYS A 489 -7.62 10.83 16.84
N PHE A 490 -7.09 11.89 17.43
CA PHE A 490 -5.72 11.89 17.91
C PHE A 490 -5.51 10.91 19.08
N ILE A 491 -6.45 10.86 20.03
CA ILE A 491 -6.45 9.83 21.10
C ILE A 491 -6.54 8.42 20.47
N TYR A 492 -7.39 8.23 19.47
CA TYR A 492 -7.51 6.96 18.76
C TYR A 492 -6.18 6.50 18.14
N LEU A 493 -5.38 7.41 17.58
CA LEU A 493 -4.06 7.08 17.01
C LEU A 493 -3.08 6.55 18.04
N PHE A 494 -3.04 7.12 19.25
CA PHE A 494 -2.22 6.59 20.35
C PHE A 494 -2.74 5.23 20.85
N LYS A 495 -4.07 5.03 20.89
CA LYS A 495 -4.68 3.78 21.36
C LYS A 495 -4.48 2.61 20.40
N LYS A 496 -4.54 2.84 19.10
CA LYS A 496 -4.58 1.79 18.06
C LYS A 496 -3.26 1.55 17.32
N ALA A 497 -2.24 2.35 17.58
CA ALA A 497 -0.92 2.11 17.01
C ALA A 497 -0.37 0.73 17.43
N LYS A 498 0.21 -0.01 16.49
CA LYS A 498 0.77 -1.34 16.76
C LYS A 498 2.01 -1.31 17.65
N ASP A 499 2.73 -0.19 17.67
CA ASP A 499 3.99 0.02 18.38
C ASP A 499 3.81 0.89 19.66
N LYS A 500 2.62 0.82 20.28
CA LYS A 500 2.29 1.59 21.49
C LYS A 500 3.20 1.31 22.69
N ASP A 501 3.86 0.16 22.74
CA ASP A 501 4.69 -0.27 23.88
C ASP A 501 5.78 0.76 24.20
N PHE A 502 6.42 1.33 23.17
CA PHE A 502 7.44 2.35 23.39
C PHE A 502 6.85 3.59 24.08
N PHE A 503 5.69 4.04 23.62
CA PHE A 503 5.00 5.20 24.16
C PHE A 503 4.55 4.95 25.60
N THR A 504 3.93 3.80 25.87
CA THR A 504 3.49 3.40 27.22
C THR A 504 4.66 3.35 28.19
N ILE A 505 5.72 2.60 27.87
CA ILE A 505 6.85 2.39 28.78
C ILE A 505 7.67 3.67 28.95
N THR A 506 7.99 4.37 27.85
CA THR A 506 8.93 5.50 27.91
C THR A 506 8.23 6.81 28.31
N SER A 507 7.06 7.09 27.73
CA SER A 507 6.38 8.39 27.88
C SER A 507 5.35 8.40 29.01
N LEU A 508 4.58 7.33 29.21
CA LEU A 508 3.59 7.28 30.30
C LEU A 508 4.23 6.81 31.61
N GLU A 509 4.85 5.63 31.63
CA GLU A 509 5.47 5.07 32.83
C GLU A 509 6.76 5.81 33.19
N GLY A 510 7.71 5.91 32.25
CA GLY A 510 9.02 6.51 32.52
C GLY A 510 8.96 8.01 32.81
N LEU A 511 8.28 8.78 31.96
CA LEU A 511 8.28 10.24 32.05
C LEU A 511 7.19 10.81 32.99
N LEU A 512 5.97 10.26 32.98
CA LEU A 512 4.87 10.74 33.83
C LEU A 512 4.68 9.93 35.12
N GLY A 513 5.19 8.70 35.20
CA GLY A 513 5.01 7.84 36.37
C GLY A 513 3.61 7.20 36.47
N LEU A 514 2.89 7.08 35.35
CA LEU A 514 1.57 6.43 35.29
C LEU A 514 1.72 4.92 35.12
N SER A 515 0.81 4.12 35.69
CA SER A 515 0.77 2.67 35.44
C SER A 515 0.29 2.37 34.03
N GLY A 516 1.02 1.55 33.26
CA GLY A 516 0.69 1.18 31.88
C GLY A 516 -0.51 0.23 31.71
N ASP A 517 -1.19 -0.13 32.80
CA ASP A 517 -2.34 -1.05 32.80
C ASP A 517 -3.68 -0.38 32.43
N ASP A 518 -3.73 0.96 32.32
CA ASP A 518 -4.93 1.66 31.87
C ASP A 518 -5.10 1.47 30.35
N GLU A 519 -5.88 0.45 29.94
CA GLU A 519 -6.25 0.22 28.53
C GLU A 519 -6.96 1.42 27.88
N GLU A 520 -7.46 2.37 28.68
CA GLU A 520 -8.17 3.55 28.23
C GLU A 520 -7.46 4.87 28.59
N LEU A 521 -6.76 5.47 27.62
CA LEU A 521 -6.36 6.88 27.73
C LEU A 521 -7.59 7.76 28.02
N PRO A 522 -7.54 8.66 29.03
CA PRO A 522 -8.67 9.48 29.44
C PRO A 522 -9.03 10.52 28.37
N GLU A 523 -10.27 11.03 28.40
CA GLU A 523 -10.72 12.05 27.43
C GLU A 523 -9.92 13.35 27.52
N GLU A 524 -9.38 13.65 28.71
CA GLU A 524 -8.54 14.82 28.99
C GLU A 524 -7.08 14.62 28.55
N PHE A 525 -6.68 13.43 28.08
CA PHE A 525 -5.30 13.08 27.73
C PHE A 525 -4.58 14.14 26.90
N VAL A 526 -5.27 14.72 25.91
CA VAL A 526 -4.69 15.72 25.00
C VAL A 526 -4.30 17.02 25.72
N GLU A 527 -5.17 17.52 26.62
CA GLU A 527 -4.95 18.81 27.28
C GLU A 527 -4.11 18.70 28.56
N SER A 528 -4.16 17.56 29.25
CA SER A 528 -3.41 17.32 30.48
C SER A 528 -2.08 16.61 30.22
N HIS A 529 -2.13 15.29 30.02
CA HIS A 529 -0.97 14.41 29.97
C HIS A 529 -0.04 14.74 28.79
N LEU A 530 -0.59 14.94 27.60
CA LEU A 530 0.22 15.16 26.40
C LEU A 530 0.92 16.52 26.41
N ASN A 531 0.23 17.57 26.86
CA ASN A 531 0.87 18.88 27.08
C ASN A 531 1.95 18.80 28.17
N GLU A 532 1.74 18.05 29.24
CA GLU A 532 2.76 17.86 30.29
C GLU A 532 3.97 17.06 29.78
N ILE A 533 3.77 16.01 28.97
CA ILE A 533 4.85 15.27 28.30
C ILE A 533 5.68 16.23 27.45
N VAL A 534 5.04 16.96 26.55
CA VAL A 534 5.74 17.90 25.66
C VAL A 534 6.43 19.00 26.45
N LYS A 535 5.82 19.53 27.51
CA LYS A 535 6.44 20.52 28.39
C LYS A 535 7.68 19.98 29.10
N ARG A 536 7.66 18.74 29.59
CA ARG A 536 8.87 18.12 30.18
C ARG A 536 9.96 17.88 29.15
N LEU A 537 9.59 17.46 27.94
CA LEU A 537 10.54 17.17 26.87
C LEU A 537 11.09 18.42 26.17
N THR A 538 10.34 19.51 26.10
CA THR A 538 10.67 20.66 25.25
C THR A 538 10.67 22.00 25.98
N GLY A 539 10.09 22.08 27.18
CA GLY A 539 9.83 23.35 27.89
C GLY A 539 8.66 24.17 27.33
N ILE A 540 8.05 23.73 26.23
CA ILE A 540 6.94 24.42 25.55
C ILE A 540 5.61 23.99 26.17
N LYS A 541 4.73 24.95 26.40
CA LYS A 541 3.42 24.76 27.05
C LYS A 541 2.30 24.92 26.04
N ASP A 542 1.17 24.25 26.30
CA ASP A 542 -0.11 24.47 25.63
C ASP A 542 -0.06 24.32 24.10
N ILE A 543 0.70 23.33 23.60
CA ILE A 543 0.78 23.03 22.16
C ILE A 543 -0.54 22.41 21.65
N PHE A 544 -1.20 21.63 22.51
CA PHE A 544 -2.44 20.96 22.18
C PHE A 544 -3.62 21.65 22.85
N SER A 545 -4.65 21.95 22.05
CA SER A 545 -5.95 22.43 22.51
C SER A 545 -7.05 21.57 21.89
N LYS A 546 -7.87 20.94 22.72
CA LYS A 546 -9.00 20.10 22.27
C LYS A 546 -9.99 20.93 21.47
N VAL A 547 -10.29 22.14 21.95
CA VAL A 547 -11.21 23.08 21.30
C VAL A 547 -10.70 23.43 19.90
N GLU A 548 -9.44 23.82 19.78
CA GLU A 548 -8.87 24.22 18.51
C GLU A 548 -8.86 23.07 17.49
N MET A 549 -8.40 21.88 17.89
CA MET A 549 -8.37 20.71 17.01
C MET A 549 -9.77 20.36 16.49
N ASN A 550 -10.78 20.40 17.35
CA ASN A 550 -12.16 20.11 16.96
C ASN A 550 -12.74 21.19 16.04
N CYS A 551 -12.47 22.47 16.31
CA CYS A 551 -12.89 23.58 15.45
C CYS A 551 -12.24 23.49 14.06
N ASN A 552 -10.93 23.25 14.01
CA ASN A 552 -10.18 23.05 12.77
C ASN A 552 -10.74 21.86 11.97
N ALA A 553 -11.07 20.75 12.63
CA ALA A 553 -11.68 19.58 12.00
C ALA A 553 -13.05 19.87 11.37
N MET A 554 -13.84 20.73 12.02
CA MET A 554 -15.13 21.21 11.51
C MET A 554 -15.00 22.31 10.45
N GLY A 555 -13.78 22.75 10.12
CA GLY A 555 -13.54 23.86 9.19
C GLY A 555 -13.88 25.24 9.76
N ILE A 556 -13.95 25.37 11.08
CA ILE A 556 -14.27 26.60 11.79
C ILE A 556 -12.96 27.26 12.24
N TYR A 557 -12.55 28.33 11.54
CA TYR A 557 -11.32 29.07 11.85
C TYR A 557 -11.63 30.48 12.38
N TYR A 558 -11.24 30.75 13.63
CA TYR A 558 -11.46 32.05 14.27
C TYR A 558 -10.55 33.15 13.67
N GLY A 559 -11.11 34.29 13.26
CA GLY A 559 -10.35 35.46 12.76
C GLY A 559 -11.02 36.25 11.63
N ASP A 560 -10.21 37.04 10.91
CA ASP A 560 -10.63 37.93 9.82
C ASP A 560 -11.42 37.23 8.70
N LYS A 561 -12.64 37.68 8.40
CA LYS A 561 -13.55 37.02 7.44
C LYS A 561 -13.19 37.21 5.96
N SER A 562 -12.13 37.96 5.63
CA SER A 562 -11.66 38.09 4.23
C SER A 562 -11.23 36.74 3.64
N ASP A 563 -11.40 36.55 2.33
CA ASP A 563 -11.02 35.29 1.63
C ASP A 563 -9.53 34.95 1.83
N ASN A 564 -8.66 35.97 1.74
CA ASN A 564 -7.22 35.83 2.02
C ASN A 564 -6.97 35.45 3.49
N GLY A 565 -7.75 35.99 4.43
CA GLY A 565 -7.70 35.63 5.83
C GLY A 565 -8.09 34.17 6.08
N VAL A 566 -9.12 33.68 5.39
CA VAL A 566 -9.59 32.28 5.49
C VAL A 566 -8.53 31.32 4.98
N GLN A 567 -7.93 31.56 3.80
CA GLN A 567 -6.90 30.69 3.24
C GLN A 567 -5.66 30.63 4.14
N LYS A 568 -5.22 31.79 4.65
CA LYS A 568 -4.10 31.85 5.59
C LYS A 568 -4.36 31.03 6.86
N ARG A 569 -5.58 31.08 7.41
CA ARG A 569 -5.94 30.30 8.60
C ARG A 569 -6.04 28.80 8.31
N LYS A 570 -6.55 28.42 7.14
CA LYS A 570 -6.56 27.02 6.70
C LYS A 570 -5.13 26.46 6.64
N ALA A 571 -4.18 27.23 6.10
CA ALA A 571 -2.77 26.84 6.07
C ALA A 571 -2.17 26.70 7.49
N ILE A 572 -2.52 27.62 8.42
CA ILE A 572 -2.09 27.52 9.83
C ILE A 572 -2.68 26.28 10.50
N ALA A 573 -3.97 25.98 10.28
CA ALA A 573 -4.62 24.80 10.83
C ALA A 573 -3.99 23.50 10.28
N GLU A 574 -3.66 23.48 8.99
CA GLU A 574 -2.97 22.35 8.35
C GLU A 574 -1.58 22.12 8.94
N GLU A 575 -0.78 23.17 9.06
CA GLU A 575 0.56 23.11 9.66
C GLU A 575 0.47 22.62 11.12
N ARG A 576 -0.52 23.07 11.90
CA ARG A 576 -0.71 22.59 13.28
C ARG A 576 -1.05 21.11 13.35
N ALA A 577 -1.96 20.64 12.48
CA ALA A 577 -2.29 19.22 12.43
C ALA A 577 -1.07 18.36 12.04
N LEU A 578 -0.25 18.84 11.10
CA LEU A 578 1.01 18.19 10.74
C LEU A 578 1.98 18.13 11.92
N GLN A 579 2.18 19.24 12.63
CA GLN A 579 3.05 19.31 13.82
C GLN A 579 2.58 18.34 14.91
N HIS A 580 1.27 18.25 15.16
CA HIS A 580 0.69 17.29 16.10
C HIS A 580 1.00 15.84 15.70
N LEU A 581 0.92 15.51 14.41
CA LEU A 581 1.28 14.18 13.91
C LEU A 581 2.78 13.89 13.98
N VAL A 582 3.64 14.90 13.76
CA VAL A 582 5.09 14.75 13.94
C VAL A 582 5.43 14.45 15.40
N ILE A 583 4.83 15.18 16.35
CA ILE A 583 4.99 14.93 17.79
C ILE A 583 4.52 13.51 18.13
N TYR A 584 3.37 13.08 17.61
CA TYR A 584 2.91 11.70 17.73
C TYR A 584 3.94 10.69 17.21
N ALA A 585 4.47 10.87 15.99
CA ALA A 585 5.46 9.98 15.41
C ALA A 585 6.75 9.89 16.24
N VAL A 586 7.18 11.00 16.86
CA VAL A 586 8.34 11.03 17.77
C VAL A 586 8.05 10.27 19.08
N LEU A 587 6.89 10.51 19.69
CA LEU A 587 6.48 9.85 20.94
C LEU A 587 6.25 8.35 20.77
N MET A 588 5.84 7.92 19.58
CA MET A 588 5.74 6.51 19.18
C MET A 588 7.09 5.92 18.72
N ASN A 589 8.16 6.71 18.67
CA ASN A 589 9.48 6.31 18.19
C ASN A 589 9.50 5.81 16.73
N ARG A 590 8.63 6.36 15.89
CA ARG A 590 8.51 6.11 14.45
C ARG A 590 9.30 7.12 13.65
N HIS A 591 10.62 6.94 13.62
CA HIS A 591 11.54 7.87 12.97
C HIS A 591 11.23 8.12 11.49
N GLN A 592 10.93 7.06 10.72
CA GLN A 592 10.62 7.21 9.28
C GLN A 592 9.32 7.99 9.05
N LEU A 593 8.30 7.79 9.89
CA LEU A 593 7.05 8.54 9.83
C LEU A 593 7.29 10.01 10.18
N ALA A 594 8.05 10.28 11.25
CA ALA A 594 8.41 11.63 11.66
C ALA A 594 9.17 12.37 10.54
N LYS A 595 10.11 11.69 9.86
CA LYS A 595 10.84 12.24 8.71
C LYS A 595 9.91 12.61 7.54
N ILE A 596 8.98 11.72 7.19
CA ILE A 596 8.04 11.95 6.08
C ILE A 596 7.10 13.09 6.41
N LEU A 597 6.51 13.11 7.61
CA LEU A 597 5.63 14.21 8.03
C LEU A 597 6.40 15.54 8.09
N TRP A 598 7.63 15.54 8.59
CA TRP A 598 8.48 16.72 8.66
C TRP A 598 8.83 17.31 7.28
N LYS A 599 9.03 16.45 6.27
CA LYS A 599 9.27 16.87 4.86
C LYS A 599 8.14 17.75 4.32
N HIS A 600 6.91 17.58 4.83
CA HIS A 600 5.73 18.36 4.42
C HIS A 600 5.51 19.64 5.24
N SER A 601 6.38 19.96 6.19
CA SER A 601 6.23 21.15 7.04
C SER A 601 6.66 22.42 6.29
N SER A 602 5.89 23.49 6.51
CA SER A 602 6.24 24.83 6.06
C SER A 602 7.37 25.47 6.90
N GLU A 603 7.65 24.95 8.09
CA GLU A 603 8.69 25.44 9.01
C GLU A 603 9.65 24.32 9.43
N PRO A 604 10.47 23.79 8.49
CA PRO A 604 11.27 22.59 8.73
C PRO A 604 12.36 22.78 9.79
N ILE A 605 13.00 23.96 9.87
CA ILE A 605 14.10 24.19 10.84
C ILE A 605 13.59 24.16 12.29
N PRO A 606 12.59 24.99 12.70
CA PRO A 606 12.07 24.92 14.07
C PRO A 606 11.56 23.53 14.42
N LEU A 607 10.80 22.87 13.53
CA LEU A 607 10.23 21.56 13.80
C LEU A 607 11.31 20.47 13.96
N ALA A 608 12.38 20.50 13.15
CA ALA A 608 13.52 19.59 13.32
C ALA A 608 14.21 19.78 14.69
N LEU A 609 14.36 21.02 15.15
CA LEU A 609 14.92 21.32 16.48
C LEU A 609 14.02 20.79 17.62
N ILE A 610 12.69 20.85 17.45
CA ILE A 610 11.73 20.23 18.38
C ILE A 610 11.91 18.71 18.40
N CYS A 611 11.96 18.05 17.23
CA CYS A 611 12.19 16.61 17.13
C CYS A 611 13.51 16.19 17.79
N TYR A 612 14.61 16.91 17.52
CA TYR A 612 15.90 16.70 18.17
C TYR A 612 15.78 16.79 19.70
N MET A 613 15.17 17.86 20.21
CA MET A 613 15.00 18.09 21.64
C MET A 613 14.16 16.98 22.30
N MET A 614 13.06 16.57 21.66
CA MET A 614 12.21 15.49 22.15
C MET A 614 12.95 14.14 22.20
N PHE A 615 13.59 13.71 21.11
CA PHE A 615 14.35 12.46 21.12
C PHE A 615 15.48 12.48 22.14
N LYS A 616 16.24 13.58 22.21
CA LYS A 616 17.31 13.76 23.20
C LYS A 616 16.80 13.60 24.63
N ASN A 617 15.67 14.21 24.95
CA ASN A 617 15.10 14.21 26.30
C ASN A 617 14.26 12.96 26.62
N LEU A 618 13.87 12.16 25.62
CA LEU A 618 13.32 10.81 25.82
C LEU A 618 14.41 9.77 26.18
N GLY A 619 15.63 9.94 25.67
CA GLY A 619 16.73 9.00 25.85
C GLY A 619 17.01 8.55 27.30
N PRO A 620 16.96 9.42 28.33
CA PRO A 620 17.14 9.02 29.73
C PRO A 620 16.12 7.99 30.24
N TYR A 621 14.91 7.98 29.68
CA TYR A 621 13.79 7.14 30.14
C TYR A 621 13.75 5.76 29.49
N CYS A 622 14.55 5.52 28.45
CA CYS A 622 14.64 4.19 27.87
C CYS A 622 15.45 3.27 28.79
N HIS A 623 15.05 2.02 28.97
CA HIS A 623 15.79 1.08 29.82
C HIS A 623 16.88 0.32 29.04
N GLU A 624 16.61 -0.02 27.79
CA GLU A 624 17.52 -0.79 26.95
C GLU A 624 18.63 0.06 26.31
N THR A 625 19.87 -0.42 26.41
CA THR A 625 21.05 0.25 25.83
C THR A 625 20.93 0.46 24.32
N TYR A 626 20.38 -0.52 23.60
CA TYR A 626 20.16 -0.43 22.16
C TYR A 626 19.21 0.73 21.82
N GLN A 627 18.05 0.80 22.49
CA GLN A 627 17.08 1.88 22.30
C GLN A 627 17.67 3.25 22.62
N LYS A 628 18.44 3.39 23.71
CA LYS A 628 19.16 4.63 24.05
C LYS A 628 20.06 5.10 22.91
N SER A 629 20.88 4.18 22.39
CA SER A 629 21.80 4.47 21.28
C SER A 629 21.05 4.87 20.00
N LEU A 630 19.94 4.19 19.72
CA LEU A 630 19.10 4.43 18.54
C LEU A 630 18.41 5.80 18.61
N ILE A 631 17.83 6.17 19.75
CA ILE A 631 17.18 7.47 19.94
C ILE A 631 18.19 8.60 19.87
N LYS A 632 19.37 8.43 20.46
CA LYS A 632 20.45 9.42 20.35
C LYS A 632 20.85 9.63 18.89
N LYS A 633 20.97 8.56 18.11
CA LYS A 633 21.24 8.64 16.67
C LYS A 633 20.12 9.39 15.93
N ARG A 634 18.86 9.05 16.18
CA ARG A 634 17.69 9.72 15.58
C ARG A 634 17.61 11.20 15.93
N ALA A 635 17.94 11.57 17.17
CA ALA A 635 18.05 12.97 17.57
C ALA A 635 19.10 13.68 16.71
N GLN A 636 20.30 13.11 16.62
CA GLN A 636 21.39 13.69 15.83
C GLN A 636 21.01 13.86 14.36
N GLU A 637 20.33 12.89 13.74
CA GLU A 637 19.87 13.01 12.35
C GLU A 637 18.96 14.24 12.14
N PHE A 638 18.05 14.55 13.07
CA PHE A 638 17.25 15.79 13.01
C PHE A 638 18.08 17.06 13.25
N SER A 639 19.13 17.00 14.07
CA SER A 639 20.11 18.09 14.22
C SER A 639 20.81 18.37 12.89
N ASP A 640 21.34 17.32 12.27
CA ASP A 640 22.07 17.39 11.01
C ASP A 640 21.18 17.93 9.89
N TRP A 641 19.90 17.53 9.84
CA TRP A 641 18.94 18.09 8.87
C TRP A 641 18.64 19.57 9.11
N ALA A 642 18.50 20.00 10.37
CA ALA A 642 18.28 21.41 10.69
C ALA A 642 19.48 22.28 10.28
N VAL A 643 20.70 21.81 10.55
CA VAL A 643 21.95 22.48 10.16
C VAL A 643 22.12 22.46 8.64
N GLY A 644 21.89 21.32 7.98
CA GLY A 644 22.03 21.21 6.53
C GLY A 644 21.08 22.14 5.76
N ILE A 645 19.83 22.30 6.21
CA ILE A 645 18.90 23.28 5.61
C ILE A 645 19.39 24.72 5.89
N LEU A 646 19.87 24.99 7.10
CA LEU A 646 20.41 26.30 7.45
C LEU A 646 21.60 26.69 6.57
N ASP A 647 22.51 25.75 6.32
CA ASP A 647 23.70 25.94 5.46
C ASP A 647 23.28 26.23 4.01
N GLN A 648 22.35 25.44 3.47
CA GLN A 648 21.83 25.63 2.11
C GLN A 648 21.18 27.01 1.94
N LEU A 649 20.30 27.40 2.86
CA LEU A 649 19.61 28.69 2.81
C LEU A 649 20.55 29.87 3.08
N PHE A 650 21.62 29.68 3.86
CA PHE A 650 22.67 30.68 4.04
C PHE A 650 23.39 30.96 2.72
N HIS A 651 23.75 29.91 1.98
CA HIS A 651 24.37 30.08 0.66
C HIS A 651 23.46 30.75 -0.38
N GLU A 652 22.14 30.60 -0.28
CA GLU A 652 21.17 31.24 -1.18
C GLU A 652 20.91 32.73 -0.85
N ASP A 653 20.50 33.04 0.39
CA ASP A 653 20.17 34.41 0.80
C ASP A 653 20.42 34.66 2.30
N ASN A 654 21.62 35.17 2.59
CA ASN A 654 22.09 35.57 3.92
C ASN A 654 21.18 36.56 4.65
N VAL A 655 20.49 37.46 3.93
CA VAL A 655 19.70 38.53 4.56
C VAL A 655 18.32 38.01 4.91
N ARG A 656 17.68 37.29 3.99
CA ARG A 656 16.35 36.73 4.20
C ARG A 656 16.34 35.67 5.29
N ILE A 657 17.34 34.80 5.34
CA ILE A 657 17.45 33.81 6.42
C ILE A 657 17.62 34.47 7.79
N PHE A 658 18.40 35.55 7.85
CA PHE A 658 18.59 36.29 9.08
C PHE A 658 17.27 36.84 9.62
N VAL A 659 16.43 37.39 8.74
CA VAL A 659 15.09 37.87 9.10
C VAL A 659 14.22 36.71 9.55
N MET A 660 14.15 35.62 8.79
CA MET A 660 13.36 34.43 9.12
C MET A 660 13.72 33.83 10.48
N LEU A 661 15.01 33.73 10.81
CA LEU A 661 15.45 33.20 12.12
C LEU A 661 15.21 34.17 13.27
N SER A 662 15.08 35.47 12.98
CA SER A 662 14.80 36.53 13.96
C SER A 662 13.31 36.70 14.24
N GLU A 663 12.45 36.16 13.37
CA GLU A 663 11.01 36.21 13.56
C GLU A 663 10.58 35.31 14.72
N LYS A 664 9.61 35.81 15.51
CA LYS A 664 9.03 35.05 16.62
C LYS A 664 7.98 34.11 16.06
N ASN A 665 8.13 32.82 16.34
CA ASN A 665 7.19 31.81 15.89
C ASN A 665 6.08 31.62 16.92
N ARG A 666 4.82 31.87 16.51
CA ARG A 666 3.64 31.74 17.37
C ARG A 666 3.33 30.28 17.75
N ASN A 667 3.75 29.32 16.94
CA ASN A 667 3.53 27.89 17.19
C ASN A 667 4.43 27.35 18.31
N TRP A 668 5.55 28.02 18.59
CA TRP A 668 6.55 27.58 19.57
C TRP A 668 6.74 28.61 20.68
N ASN A 669 5.67 29.01 21.37
CA ASN A 669 5.68 29.96 22.50
C ASN A 669 6.34 31.32 22.20
N ASN A 670 6.21 31.84 20.97
CA ASN A 670 6.80 33.11 20.51
C ASN A 670 8.34 33.16 20.62
N MET A 671 9.00 32.01 20.60
CA MET A 671 10.46 31.92 20.52
C MET A 671 10.93 32.15 19.08
N THR A 672 12.12 32.75 18.95
CA THR A 672 12.86 32.76 17.68
C THR A 672 13.52 31.40 17.46
N THR A 673 13.79 31.02 16.21
CA THR A 673 14.45 29.74 15.87
C THR A 673 15.79 29.58 16.58
N ILE A 674 16.53 30.67 16.76
CA ILE A 674 17.83 30.69 17.46
C ILE A 674 17.64 30.46 18.98
N GLN A 675 16.63 31.08 19.58
CA GLN A 675 16.28 30.80 20.98
C GLN A 675 15.87 29.35 21.18
N LEU A 676 15.14 28.78 20.21
CA LEU A 676 14.73 27.38 20.24
C LEU A 676 15.95 26.44 20.15
N ALA A 677 16.91 26.73 19.27
CA ALA A 677 18.15 25.95 19.16
C ALA A 677 18.99 26.00 20.45
N TYR A 678 19.08 27.17 21.08
CA TYR A 678 19.71 27.34 22.38
C TYR A 678 18.99 26.52 23.47
N HIS A 679 17.66 26.61 23.51
CA HIS A 679 16.83 25.86 24.47
C HIS A 679 16.97 24.34 24.28
N ALA A 680 17.05 23.86 23.04
CA ALA A 680 17.31 22.46 22.72
C ALA A 680 18.74 21.99 23.11
N GLY A 681 19.64 22.94 23.38
CA GLY A 681 21.06 22.66 23.57
C GLY A 681 21.69 22.03 22.32
N ASN A 682 21.31 22.52 21.14
CA ASN A 682 21.92 22.15 19.88
C ASN A 682 23.15 23.05 19.63
N LYS A 683 24.34 22.55 19.97
CA LYS A 683 25.58 23.33 19.89
C LYS A 683 26.01 23.60 18.45
N GLU A 684 25.82 22.62 17.57
CA GLU A 684 26.19 22.72 16.15
C GLU A 684 25.39 23.80 15.44
N PHE A 685 24.06 23.80 15.64
CA PHE A 685 23.20 24.83 15.07
C PHE A 685 23.52 26.23 15.60
N VAL A 686 23.78 26.37 16.90
CA VAL A 686 24.12 27.68 17.50
C VAL A 686 25.50 28.17 17.05
N ALA A 687 26.44 27.26 16.78
CA ALA A 687 27.78 27.60 16.30
C ALA A 687 27.79 28.09 14.84
N HIS A 688 26.73 27.83 14.07
CA HIS A 688 26.64 28.27 12.67
C HIS A 688 26.82 29.78 12.50
N ALA A 689 27.46 30.20 11.40
CA ALA A 689 27.85 31.59 11.14
C ALA A 689 26.67 32.58 11.22
N VAL A 690 25.49 32.19 10.74
CA VAL A 690 24.27 33.02 10.82
C VAL A 690 23.86 33.28 12.27
N CYS A 691 23.90 32.25 13.10
CA CYS A 691 23.55 32.35 14.51
C CYS A 691 24.56 33.23 15.24
N GLN A 692 25.86 33.07 14.95
CA GLN A 692 26.92 33.94 15.51
C GLN A 692 26.77 35.40 15.07
N LYS A 693 26.43 35.64 13.80
CA LYS A 693 26.12 36.99 13.27
C LYS A 693 24.90 37.59 13.95
N TRP A 694 23.87 36.80 14.21
CA TRP A 694 22.68 37.23 14.95
C TRP A 694 22.97 37.58 16.40
N VAL A 695 23.73 36.75 17.11
CA VAL A 695 24.16 37.03 18.48
C VAL A 695 25.01 38.30 18.51
N THR A 696 25.95 38.43 17.58
CA THR A 696 26.83 39.60 17.45
C THR A 696 26.04 40.88 17.19
N ARG A 697 25.07 40.85 16.26
CA ARG A 697 24.19 41.99 15.97
C ARG A 697 23.31 42.33 17.16
N LYS A 698 22.77 41.34 17.86
CA LYS A 698 21.97 41.55 19.07
C LYS A 698 22.80 42.14 20.22
N PHE A 699 24.08 41.77 20.31
CA PHE A 699 25.03 42.30 21.30
C PHE A 699 25.38 43.77 21.03
N TYR A 700 25.72 44.13 19.79
CA TYR A 700 26.07 45.50 19.44
C TYR A 700 24.86 46.43 19.24
N GLY A 701 23.65 45.87 19.05
CA GLY A 701 22.43 46.64 18.85
C GLY A 701 22.52 47.52 17.59
N ASN A 702 22.33 48.83 17.74
CA ASN A 702 22.43 49.80 16.65
C ASN A 702 23.86 50.31 16.41
N ILE A 703 24.83 49.84 17.20
CA ILE A 703 26.22 50.28 17.12
C ILE A 703 26.94 49.41 16.09
N THR A 704 27.61 50.05 15.13
CA THR A 704 28.47 49.37 14.14
C THR A 704 29.89 49.91 14.31
N PRO A 705 30.79 49.16 14.98
CA PRO A 705 32.17 49.59 15.13
C PRO A 705 32.88 49.50 13.77
N GLN A 706 33.41 50.62 13.29
CA GLN A 706 34.09 50.68 11.99
C GLN A 706 35.49 50.06 12.02
N GLU A 707 35.83 49.34 10.96
CA GLU A 707 37.16 48.78 10.75
C GLU A 707 38.12 49.82 10.17
N VAL A 708 38.30 50.94 10.89
CA VAL A 708 39.35 51.90 10.53
C VAL A 708 40.69 51.29 10.93
N SER A 709 41.47 50.84 9.94
CA SER A 709 42.78 50.21 10.11
C SER A 709 43.90 51.25 10.00
N TRP A 710 44.34 51.78 11.14
CA TRP A 710 45.54 52.62 11.19
C TRP A 710 46.81 51.74 11.28
N GLY A 711 47.05 50.89 10.27
CA GLY A 711 48.23 50.02 10.20
C GLY A 711 48.55 49.30 11.52
N LEU A 712 49.74 49.56 12.10
CA LEU A 712 50.27 48.97 13.34
C LEU A 712 49.39 49.16 14.60
N PHE A 713 48.35 50.00 14.56
CA PHE A 713 47.46 50.30 15.70
C PHE A 713 46.01 49.86 15.44
N SER A 714 45.80 48.60 15.05
CA SER A 714 44.45 48.02 14.99
C SER A 714 43.96 47.70 16.41
N PHE A 715 43.08 48.55 16.94
CA PHE A 715 42.46 48.31 18.26
C PHE A 715 41.33 47.27 18.18
N PRO A 716 41.22 46.36 19.17
CA PRO A 716 40.09 45.46 19.28
C PRO A 716 38.73 46.19 19.33
N LYS A 717 37.68 45.59 18.75
CA LYS A 717 36.33 46.18 18.67
C LYS A 717 35.78 46.63 20.04
N TYR A 718 36.03 45.86 21.11
CA TYR A 718 35.59 46.22 22.47
C TYR A 718 36.28 47.50 22.98
N LEU A 719 37.57 47.67 22.69
CA LEU A 719 38.35 48.82 23.15
C LEU A 719 37.93 50.09 22.41
N LYS A 720 37.63 49.99 21.11
CA LYS A 720 37.04 51.08 20.32
C LYS A 720 35.73 51.56 20.94
N ILE A 721 34.86 50.65 21.39
CA ILE A 721 33.59 50.98 22.02
C ILE A 721 33.80 51.65 23.39
N ILE A 722 34.66 51.08 24.24
CA ILE A 722 34.95 51.64 25.57
C ILE A 722 35.56 53.05 25.45
N LEU A 723 36.53 53.24 24.57
CA LEU A 723 37.16 54.54 24.35
C LEU A 723 36.18 55.55 23.75
N SER A 724 35.28 55.14 22.87
CA SER A 724 34.24 56.01 22.32
C SER A 724 33.13 56.35 23.33
N ALA A 725 32.95 55.52 24.37
CA ALA A 725 32.05 55.82 25.48
C ALA A 725 32.65 56.81 26.49
N ILE A 726 33.97 56.81 26.66
CA ILE A 726 34.70 57.69 27.60
C ILE A 726 35.12 59.00 26.91
N LEU A 727 35.48 58.95 25.63
CA LEU A 727 36.00 60.07 24.86
C LEU A 727 35.06 60.38 23.68
N ILE A 728 34.62 61.63 23.57
CA ILE A 728 33.69 62.08 22.53
C ILE A 728 34.33 62.03 21.13
N PHE A 729 35.63 62.30 21.03
CA PHE A 729 36.32 62.40 19.73
C PHE A 729 36.44 61.04 18.98
N PRO A 730 36.86 59.92 19.61
CA PRO A 730 36.90 58.61 18.95
C PRO A 730 35.55 58.10 18.44
N MET A 731 34.44 58.55 19.04
CA MET A 731 33.09 58.18 18.63
C MET A 731 32.79 58.56 17.17
N TYR A 732 33.33 59.69 16.68
CA TYR A 732 33.08 60.17 15.30
C TYR A 732 33.74 59.32 14.20
N PHE A 733 34.79 58.56 14.53
CA PHE A 733 35.54 57.76 13.57
C PHE A 733 35.40 56.25 13.78
N TRP A 734 35.10 55.80 15.01
CA TRP A 734 35.02 54.37 15.33
C TRP A 734 33.59 53.83 15.43
N ILE A 735 32.56 54.67 15.56
CA ILE A 735 31.18 54.22 15.73
C ILE A 735 30.27 54.85 14.67
N SER A 736 29.60 53.99 13.90
CA SER A 736 28.40 54.38 13.16
C SER A 736 27.14 53.83 13.84
N PHE A 737 26.08 54.65 13.85
CA PHE A 737 24.77 54.24 14.32
C PHE A 737 23.89 53.88 13.14
N SER A 738 23.31 52.68 13.17
CA SER A 738 22.22 52.35 12.25
C SER A 738 20.99 53.20 12.61
N PRO A 739 20.33 53.86 11.63
CA PRO A 739 19.24 54.80 11.90
C PRO A 739 18.08 54.14 12.65
N ILE A 740 17.63 54.79 13.72
CA ILE A 740 16.52 54.36 14.58
C ILE A 740 15.19 54.57 13.84
N GLY A 741 14.36 53.54 13.74
CA GLY A 741 12.92 53.72 13.47
C GLY A 741 12.38 53.39 12.08
N LYS A 742 13.15 52.75 11.19
CA LYS A 742 12.56 51.94 10.12
C LYS A 742 12.87 50.48 10.42
N ALA A 743 11.84 49.68 10.71
CA ALA A 743 11.88 48.29 10.29
C ALA A 743 12.19 48.38 8.79
N SER A 744 13.45 48.13 8.43
CA SER A 744 13.86 48.29 7.03
C SER A 744 13.06 47.25 6.26
N PRO A 745 12.19 47.63 5.31
CA PRO A 745 11.97 46.72 4.21
C PRO A 745 13.36 46.57 3.59
N VAL A 746 13.82 45.34 3.47
CA VAL A 746 14.99 45.01 2.65
C VAL A 746 14.61 45.40 1.23
N SER A 747 14.88 46.66 0.89
CA SER A 747 14.68 47.26 -0.41
C SER A 747 15.70 48.38 -0.50
N GLU A 748 16.62 48.21 -1.45
CA GLU A 748 17.58 49.22 -1.90
C GLU A 748 18.70 49.60 -0.92
N LYS A 749 19.67 48.69 -0.79
CA LYS A 749 21.12 48.96 -0.88
C LYS A 749 21.88 47.64 -0.76
N ALA A 750 21.83 46.87 -1.85
CA ALA A 750 22.58 45.63 -2.02
C ALA A 750 24.01 45.86 -2.57
N SER A 751 24.52 47.10 -2.56
CA SER A 751 25.85 47.43 -3.10
C SER A 751 26.99 47.39 -2.08
N ASP A 752 26.71 47.49 -0.77
CA ASP A 752 27.77 47.73 0.22
C ASP A 752 28.02 46.51 1.13
N VAL A 753 27.35 45.37 0.87
CA VAL A 753 27.54 44.11 1.61
C VAL A 753 28.37 43.09 0.80
N SER A 754 28.67 43.40 -0.47
CA SER A 754 29.46 42.51 -1.34
C SER A 754 30.96 42.51 -1.03
N ASP A 755 31.48 43.52 -0.34
CA ASP A 755 32.92 43.74 -0.24
C ASP A 755 33.53 43.16 1.04
N ASP A 756 32.80 43.17 2.16
CA ASP A 756 33.28 42.60 3.43
C ASP A 756 33.28 41.06 3.41
N VAL A 757 32.37 40.43 2.65
CA VAL A 757 32.27 38.95 2.57
C VAL A 757 33.26 38.35 1.58
N LYS A 758 33.67 39.10 0.54
CA LYS A 758 34.74 38.66 -0.37
C LYS A 758 36.10 38.62 0.33
N GLN A 759 36.36 39.55 1.26
CA GLN A 759 37.64 39.59 1.98
C GLN A 759 37.80 38.50 3.05
N ASP A 760 36.71 38.05 3.68
CA ASP A 760 36.79 36.99 4.69
C ASP A 760 36.81 35.59 4.06
N ALA A 761 36.13 35.37 2.93
CA ALA A 761 36.22 34.12 2.16
C ALA A 761 37.58 33.93 1.44
N GLU A 762 38.23 35.02 1.00
CA GLU A 762 39.60 34.99 0.46
C GLU A 762 40.67 34.78 1.56
N LYS A 763 40.37 35.08 2.82
CA LYS A 763 41.31 34.81 3.94
C LYS A 763 41.25 33.36 4.42
N GLU A 764 40.08 32.73 4.46
CA GLU A 764 39.97 31.32 4.87
C GLU A 764 40.49 30.33 3.80
N SER A 765 40.41 30.68 2.51
CA SER A 765 41.05 29.89 1.43
C SER A 765 42.58 30.00 1.38
N LYS A 766 43.18 30.99 2.06
CA LYS A 766 44.64 31.16 2.17
C LYS A 766 45.25 30.56 3.44
N LEU A 767 44.42 30.03 4.35
CA LEU A 767 44.85 29.37 5.59
C LEU A 767 44.72 27.84 5.54
N SER A 768 44.22 27.28 4.44
CA SER A 768 44.20 25.83 4.16
C SER A 768 45.14 25.41 3.02
N GLY A 769 46.15 26.24 2.69
CA GLY A 769 47.27 25.92 1.80
C GLY A 769 48.56 25.69 2.57
#